data_AF-Q54K32-F1
#
_entry.id   AF-Q54K32-F1
#
_cell.length_a   1.000
_cell.length_b   1.000
_cell.length_c   1.000
_cell.angle_alpha   90.00
_cell.angle_beta   90.00
_cell.angle_gamma   90.00
#
_symmetry.space_group_name_H-M   'P 1'
#
loop_
_entity.id
_entity.type
_entity.pdbx_description
1 polymer ?
#
loop_
_entity_poly.entity_id
_entity_poly.type
_entity_poly.pdbx_seq_one_letter_code
_entity_poly.pdbx_strand_id
1 'polypeptide(L)'
;MNKEEYSDISDSESEEVHETNNHNEHEHEEEDDTPEIVVPERKFLKEDEDYSVPFPVMRECLVLLLQSRRILRDMMYYRFKMDRFLSGNLSVFEIQNLLHSQREDKESDWIAEIQELKRNLVSEVRRNHTLERDLNRLDKRIALLIKNRGNIQDVLADKAGLKAPKHKGDQKKPELINDPKKLEAYQNLFYLLQTEPKYLAGLVYLIQPEQMESFLGTVILTLFGDAFTPREEFLLLSLYRLSIQKEMANIATVGDFLKADTVVPKMIITYNKRKQGTDYLKAVIGPILSNVIKQELNLELKPNLVYAAIISEQEIRTGEKSTLDRNVSHEKALEVPEVTKTIKARVDQLISICEQFLDGIISSLNRLPYGIRWICKQIYQIAEKNFTKSTQDEILKVIGYFIYYRFIQVAMVSPEEYDLVGREIHPTARKNLINVSKVLQALFNFAQFGSSEKHFIPLNGWITSHMGDIKNYLQEIIEVGEPEDYLQVDKYMELTQKTKPVIIISLPEICNTHQLISKNLDSLVAKGEKDDPMRIIMKELDEFGPPPDIAADDDREVQLTLSNKFQKTIEEELSPGESLLSQTKEMVISLLRALPTLPEQKDQSDEPPNLVDVLNKARQADPSLEPEIKKILDNLKKLEEYNLTTSADNYSSFLKAVALEVVNRAEIREQQKKEKQRLTTSLNNLRKHQKYLNEQIAQYNQYLQDCRLKHYQNKSKKKKKGDGAKVGPFKFSFSELHKKGVIVDSEVPQITRKKIKFVISSDTVGVFDVSAKMAGIDVQTMRLELDDLLELNSIGTTTLELDQITLDVNMTIHLLNKLFLY
;
A
#
# COMPACT_ATOMS: atom_id res chain seq x y z
N MET A 1 8.14 55.64 34.18
CA MET A 1 7.11 56.60 34.63
C MET A 1 6.39 57.07 33.39
N ASN A 2 5.12 56.72 33.23
CA ASN A 2 4.12 57.41 32.42
C ASN A 2 2.78 56.77 32.82
N LYS A 3 2.15 57.35 33.84
CA LYS A 3 0.73 57.21 34.12
C LYS A 3 0.08 58.34 33.33
N GLU A 4 -0.65 58.03 32.27
CA GLU A 4 -1.52 58.97 31.60
C GLU A 4 -2.96 58.68 32.03
N GLU A 5 -3.59 59.77 32.44
CA GLU A 5 -4.85 59.89 33.15
C GLU A 5 -6.02 59.63 32.20
N TYR A 6 -6.96 58.78 32.61
CA TYR A 6 -8.27 58.66 31.98
C TYR A 6 -9.18 59.74 32.57
N SER A 7 -9.46 60.76 31.76
CA SER A 7 -10.37 61.86 32.08
C SER A 7 -11.82 61.52 31.70
N ASP A 8 -12.68 61.71 32.68
CA ASP A 8 -14.14 61.85 32.69
C ASP A 8 -14.86 62.16 31.36
N ILE A 9 -15.86 61.34 31.06
CA ILE A 9 -17.03 61.75 30.27
C ILE A 9 -18.26 61.54 31.16
N SER A 10 -18.78 62.69 31.59
CA SER A 10 -19.93 62.91 32.47
C SER A 10 -21.26 62.93 31.70
N ASP A 11 -22.28 62.38 32.37
CA ASP A 11 -23.65 62.87 32.54
C ASP A 11 -24.59 63.09 31.34
N SER A 12 -25.69 62.31 31.35
CA SER A 12 -27.11 62.70 31.15
C SER A 12 -27.90 61.43 30.77
N GLU A 13 -29.14 61.15 31.19
CA GLU A 13 -30.11 61.65 32.18
C GLU A 13 -31.31 60.68 32.11
N SER A 14 -32.14 60.65 33.15
CA SER A 14 -33.54 60.14 33.22
C SER A 14 -33.77 58.62 33.08
N GLU A 15 -34.04 57.90 34.18
CA GLU A 15 -35.33 57.77 34.89
C GLU A 15 -36.41 57.02 34.07
N GLU A 16 -36.71 55.77 34.45
CA GLU A 16 -38.03 55.41 34.98
C GLU A 16 -38.06 53.99 35.54
N VAL A 17 -38.78 53.91 36.66
CA VAL A 17 -38.88 52.84 37.64
C VAL A 17 -39.91 51.81 37.19
N HIS A 18 -39.58 50.51 37.24
CA HIS A 18 -40.58 49.49 37.47
C HIS A 18 -40.02 48.35 38.32
N GLU A 19 -40.30 48.45 39.62
CA GLU A 19 -40.24 47.34 40.58
C GLU A 19 -41.19 46.21 40.13
N THR A 20 -40.73 44.96 40.16
CA THR A 20 -41.58 43.82 40.55
C THR A 20 -40.73 42.60 40.92
N ASN A 21 -40.69 42.36 42.23
CA ASN A 21 -40.66 41.07 42.93
C ASN A 21 -39.63 39.98 42.54
N ASN A 22 -38.55 39.96 43.33
CA ASN A 22 -38.00 38.80 44.06
C ASN A 22 -38.63 37.44 43.74
N HIS A 23 -37.96 36.68 42.88
CA HIS A 23 -37.89 35.22 42.96
C HIS A 23 -36.44 34.86 43.28
N ASN A 24 -36.17 34.54 44.54
CA ASN A 24 -34.94 33.89 44.97
C ASN A 24 -34.99 32.45 44.45
N GLU A 25 -34.54 32.22 43.22
CA GLU A 25 -34.12 30.90 42.78
C GLU A 25 -32.64 30.77 43.13
N HIS A 26 -32.35 29.90 44.10
CA HIS A 26 -31.01 29.50 44.48
C HIS A 26 -30.32 28.85 43.29
N GLU A 27 -29.40 29.58 42.66
CA GLU A 27 -28.45 29.04 41.69
C GLU A 27 -27.56 28.02 42.40
N HIS A 28 -27.66 26.77 41.95
CA HIS A 28 -26.71 25.71 42.24
C HIS A 28 -25.38 26.06 41.57
N GLU A 29 -24.46 26.64 42.33
CA GLU A 29 -23.05 26.71 41.94
C GLU A 29 -22.50 25.28 41.87
N GLU A 30 -22.14 24.85 40.66
CA GLU A 30 -21.44 23.61 40.37
C GLU A 30 -20.10 23.63 41.11
N GLU A 31 -19.95 22.75 42.10
CA GLU A 31 -18.69 22.53 42.83
C GLU A 31 -17.60 22.08 41.83
N ASP A 32 -16.59 22.94 41.68
CA ASP A 32 -15.37 22.70 40.93
C ASP A 32 -14.58 21.56 41.59
N ASP A 33 -14.74 20.36 41.05
CA ASP A 33 -14.19 19.07 41.49
C ASP A 33 -12.66 18.99 41.23
N THR A 34 -11.93 20.03 41.59
CA THR A 34 -10.46 20.00 41.60
C THR A 34 -10.00 19.32 42.90
N PRO A 35 -9.33 18.16 42.82
CA PRO A 35 -8.95 17.41 44.00
C PRO A 35 -7.95 18.23 44.80
N GLU A 36 -8.39 18.67 45.99
CA GLU A 36 -7.55 19.30 46.99
C GLU A 36 -6.31 18.41 47.20
N ILE A 37 -5.15 18.92 46.80
CA ILE A 37 -3.88 18.27 47.04
C ILE A 37 -3.66 18.31 48.56
N VAL A 38 -4.07 17.23 49.23
CA VAL A 38 -3.82 17.01 50.65
C VAL A 38 -2.31 16.92 50.83
N VAL A 39 -1.69 18.06 51.17
CA VAL A 39 -0.29 18.13 51.56
C VAL A 39 -0.16 17.29 52.83
N PRO A 40 0.59 16.18 52.83
CA PRO A 40 0.65 15.31 53.99
C PRO A 40 1.22 16.08 55.17
N GLU A 41 0.54 16.03 56.32
CA GLU A 41 1.03 16.54 57.58
C GLU A 41 2.48 16.10 57.77
N ARG A 42 3.38 17.08 57.93
CA ARG A 42 4.82 16.88 58.15
C ARG A 42 5.05 16.15 59.47
N LYS A 43 4.87 14.83 59.50
CA LYS A 43 5.25 13.94 60.61
C LYS A 43 6.72 13.59 60.56
N PHE A 44 7.60 14.58 60.51
CA PHE A 44 9.01 14.37 60.78
C PHE A 44 9.58 15.64 61.39
N LEU A 45 9.76 15.62 62.70
CA LEU A 45 10.91 16.11 63.47
C LEU A 45 10.46 16.15 64.94
N LYS A 46 10.99 15.24 65.76
CA LYS A 46 10.83 15.30 67.22
C LYS A 46 11.55 16.56 67.69
N GLU A 47 10.84 17.44 68.41
CA GLU A 47 11.33 18.77 68.79
C GLU A 47 12.50 18.76 69.81
N ASP A 48 12.91 17.61 70.33
CA ASP A 48 13.85 17.54 71.48
C ASP A 48 15.26 17.01 71.16
N GLU A 49 15.63 16.81 69.90
CA GLU A 49 17.00 16.41 69.56
C GLU A 49 17.75 17.61 68.96
N ASP A 50 18.74 18.09 69.72
CA ASP A 50 19.66 19.17 69.38
C ASP A 50 20.57 18.71 68.22
N TYR A 51 19.99 18.60 67.02
CA TYR A 51 20.66 18.32 65.76
C TYR A 51 21.40 19.57 65.29
N SER A 52 22.38 20.00 66.09
CA SER A 52 23.42 20.92 65.63
C SER A 52 24.25 20.21 64.57
N VAL A 53 23.75 20.12 63.34
CA VAL A 53 24.54 19.73 62.17
C VAL A 53 25.72 20.70 62.10
N PRO A 54 26.97 20.26 62.14
CA PRO A 54 28.11 21.17 62.09
C PRO A 54 27.99 22.07 60.86
N PHE A 55 28.16 23.39 61.04
CA PHE A 55 28.06 24.38 59.96
C PHE A 55 28.81 23.98 58.66
N PRO A 56 30.00 23.33 58.70
CA PRO A 56 30.66 22.84 57.49
C PRO A 56 29.82 21.84 56.67
N VAL A 57 29.12 20.92 57.32
CA VAL A 57 28.28 19.90 56.66
C VAL A 57 27.03 20.55 56.07
N MET A 58 26.39 21.47 56.81
CA MET A 58 25.27 22.27 56.27
C MET A 58 25.70 23.06 55.02
N ARG A 59 26.90 23.65 55.05
CA ARG A 59 27.46 24.40 53.92
C ARG A 59 27.69 23.50 52.70
N GLU A 60 28.23 22.30 52.87
CA GLU A 60 28.41 21.34 51.77
C GLU A 60 27.07 20.89 51.17
N CYS A 61 26.08 20.57 52.01
CA CYS A 61 24.75 20.21 51.54
C CYS A 61 24.07 21.35 50.76
N LEU A 62 24.21 22.59 51.23
CA LEU A 62 23.72 23.78 50.52
C LEU A 62 24.40 23.95 49.15
N VAL A 63 25.72 23.75 49.07
CA VAL A 63 26.46 23.83 47.79
C VAL A 63 25.99 22.74 46.83
N LEU A 64 25.82 21.50 47.29
CA LEU A 64 25.29 20.39 46.48
C LEU A 64 23.87 20.66 45.97
N LEU A 65 22.98 21.20 46.81
CA LEU A 65 21.62 21.58 46.40
C LEU A 65 21.63 22.71 45.37
N LEU A 66 22.50 23.71 45.52
CA LEU A 66 22.65 24.78 44.55
C LEU A 66 23.19 24.28 43.21
N GLN A 67 24.17 23.36 43.23
CA GLN A 67 24.68 22.70 42.02
C GLN A 67 23.60 21.87 41.34
N SER A 68 22.85 21.06 42.10
CA SER A 68 21.74 20.25 41.59
C SER A 68 20.65 21.12 40.95
N ARG A 69 20.30 22.24 41.60
CA ARG A 69 19.34 23.22 41.06
C ARG A 69 19.84 23.87 39.77
N ARG A 70 21.14 24.17 39.67
CA ARG A 70 21.75 24.71 38.45
C ARG A 70 21.69 23.69 37.31
N ILE A 71 22.10 22.43 37.55
CA ILE A 71 22.05 21.36 36.55
C ILE A 71 20.61 21.12 36.09
N LEU A 72 19.65 21.05 37.02
CA LEU A 72 18.23 20.88 36.69
C LEU A 72 17.71 22.04 35.81
N ARG A 73 18.09 23.28 36.13
CA ARG A 73 17.75 24.46 35.31
C ARG A 73 18.33 24.35 33.90
N ASP A 74 19.59 23.92 33.78
CA ASP A 74 20.26 23.75 32.48
C ASP A 74 19.60 22.64 31.66
N MET A 75 19.22 21.51 32.29
CA MET A 75 18.47 20.42 31.66
C MET A 75 17.07 20.85 31.21
N MET A 76 16.35 21.60 32.04
CA MET A 76 15.02 22.14 31.68
C MET A 76 15.13 23.11 30.51
N TYR A 77 16.13 24.00 30.51
CA TYR A 77 16.38 24.93 29.42
C TYR A 77 16.73 24.19 28.13
N TYR A 78 17.56 23.14 28.20
CA TYR A 78 17.89 22.30 27.05
C TYR A 78 16.65 21.59 26.50
N ARG A 79 15.82 20.98 27.36
CA ARG A 79 14.58 20.30 26.94
C ARG A 79 13.59 21.27 26.30
N PHE A 80 13.37 22.43 26.93
CA PHE A 80 12.50 23.47 26.37
C PHE A 80 13.01 23.98 25.01
N LYS A 81 14.33 24.15 24.87
CA LYS A 81 14.96 24.50 23.59
C LYS A 81 14.71 23.41 22.55
N MET A 82 14.92 22.13 22.88
CA MET A 82 14.65 21.00 21.97
C MET A 82 13.17 20.92 21.57
N ASP A 83 12.24 21.11 22.50
CA ASP A 83 10.80 21.12 22.21
C ASP A 83 10.42 22.28 21.28
N ARG A 84 11.03 23.46 21.44
CA ARG A 84 10.88 24.59 20.50
C ARG A 84 11.43 24.27 19.10
N PHE A 85 12.56 23.59 19.02
CA PHE A 85 13.14 23.13 17.75
C PHE A 85 12.23 22.12 17.05
N LEU A 86 11.75 21.10 17.76
CA LEU A 86 10.87 20.06 17.23
C LEU A 86 9.48 20.58 16.86
N SER A 87 8.97 21.57 17.58
CA SER A 87 7.68 22.20 17.27
C SER A 87 7.78 23.26 16.18
N GLY A 88 8.97 23.75 15.83
CA GLY A 88 9.15 24.86 14.88
C GLY A 88 8.87 26.24 15.47
N ASN A 89 8.65 26.35 16.79
CA ASN A 89 8.43 27.61 17.50
C ASN A 89 9.77 28.36 17.69
N LEU A 90 10.40 28.75 16.58
CA LEU A 90 11.69 29.42 16.52
C LEU A 90 11.50 30.91 16.20
N SER A 91 12.33 31.74 16.82
CA SER A 91 12.43 33.16 16.46
C SER A 91 13.05 33.33 15.08
N VAL A 92 12.78 34.47 14.44
CA VAL A 92 13.37 34.82 13.13
C VAL A 92 14.90 34.78 13.19
N PHE A 93 15.48 35.23 14.30
CA PHE A 93 16.92 35.15 14.56
C PHE A 93 17.45 33.71 14.58
N GLU A 94 16.75 32.80 15.26
CA GLU A 94 17.11 31.37 15.29
C GLU A 94 17.01 30.74 13.90
N ILE A 95 15.97 31.06 13.12
CA ILE A 95 15.81 30.60 11.74
C ILE A 95 16.96 31.11 10.88
N GLN A 96 17.29 32.40 10.96
CA GLN A 96 18.43 32.99 10.22
C GLN A 96 19.74 32.32 10.61
N ASN A 97 20.02 32.11 11.90
CA ASN A 97 21.25 31.45 12.35
C ASN A 97 21.36 30.02 11.81
N LEU A 98 20.26 29.26 11.80
CA LEU A 98 20.23 27.93 11.19
C LEU A 98 20.56 28.00 9.70
N LEU A 99 19.93 28.94 8.98
CA LEU A 99 20.17 29.16 7.55
C LEU A 99 21.62 29.55 7.21
N HIS A 100 22.27 30.35 8.07
CA HIS A 100 23.66 30.77 7.89
C HIS A 100 24.67 29.67 8.29
N SER A 101 24.30 28.80 9.24
CA SER A 101 25.13 27.65 9.63
C SER A 101 25.15 26.53 8.58
N GLN A 102 24.08 26.42 7.78
CA GLN A 102 23.97 25.46 6.68
C GLN A 102 24.70 26.00 5.45
N ARG A 103 25.81 25.35 5.04
CA ARG A 103 26.59 25.73 3.84
C ARG A 103 25.72 25.71 2.57
N GLU A 104 26.01 26.64 1.66
CA GLU A 104 25.44 26.70 0.31
C GLU A 104 25.78 25.46 -0.52
N ASP A 105 24.76 24.71 -0.93
CA ASP A 105 24.73 24.10 -2.27
C ASP A 105 23.99 25.08 -3.19
N LYS A 106 24.67 26.16 -3.60
CA LYS A 106 24.12 27.24 -4.43
C LYS A 106 23.65 26.79 -5.84
N GLU A 107 23.83 25.52 -6.19
CA GLU A 107 23.82 25.07 -7.59
C GLU A 107 22.63 24.21 -8.03
N SER A 108 21.62 23.93 -7.20
CA SER A 108 20.51 23.12 -7.69
C SER A 108 19.20 23.46 -7.00
N ASP A 109 18.37 24.22 -7.71
CA ASP A 109 16.96 24.41 -7.40
C ASP A 109 16.22 23.08 -7.68
N TRP A 110 16.44 22.10 -6.80
CA TRP A 110 15.82 20.78 -6.90
C TRP A 110 14.30 20.87 -6.91
N ILE A 111 13.70 21.89 -6.29
CA ILE A 111 12.25 22.07 -6.29
C ILE A 111 11.77 22.39 -7.71
N ALA A 112 12.38 23.38 -8.38
CA ALA A 112 12.04 23.71 -9.76
C ALA A 112 12.32 22.54 -10.72
N GLU A 113 13.44 21.84 -10.53
CA GLU A 113 13.77 20.66 -11.34
C GLU A 113 12.78 19.50 -11.12
N ILE A 114 12.37 19.23 -9.89
CA ILE A 114 11.35 18.21 -9.55
C ILE A 114 10.00 18.61 -10.18
N GLN A 115 9.60 19.87 -10.08
CA GLN A 115 8.37 20.36 -10.70
C GLN A 115 8.40 20.21 -12.23
N GLU A 116 9.53 20.53 -12.86
CA GLU A 116 9.72 20.37 -14.30
C GLU A 116 9.73 18.89 -14.71
N LEU A 117 10.38 18.02 -13.94
CA LEU A 117 10.33 16.58 -14.14
C LEU A 117 8.92 16.03 -14.00
N LYS A 118 8.15 16.49 -13.01
CA LYS A 118 6.73 16.12 -12.84
C LYS A 118 5.89 16.56 -14.04
N ARG A 119 6.04 17.81 -14.51
CA ARG A 119 5.34 18.30 -15.72
C ARG A 119 5.66 17.45 -16.94
N ASN A 120 6.94 17.14 -17.16
CA ASN A 120 7.36 16.31 -18.28
C ASN A 120 6.82 14.88 -18.15
N LEU A 121 6.79 14.31 -16.94
CA LEU A 121 6.18 13.00 -16.69
C LEU A 121 4.70 13.00 -17.07
N VAL A 122 3.92 14.01 -16.65
CA VAL A 122 2.50 14.13 -17.01
C VAL A 122 2.30 14.22 -18.51
N SER A 123 3.10 15.04 -19.19
CA SER A 123 3.06 15.19 -20.65
C SER A 123 3.29 13.85 -21.37
N GLU A 124 4.35 13.13 -20.98
CA GLU A 124 4.69 11.84 -21.59
C GLU A 124 3.65 10.75 -21.24
N VAL A 125 3.08 10.78 -20.04
CA VAL A 125 1.99 9.88 -19.63
C VAL A 125 0.77 10.07 -20.51
N ARG A 126 0.31 11.31 -20.74
CA ARG A 126 -0.81 11.60 -21.65
C ARG A 126 -0.53 11.11 -23.07
N ARG A 127 0.70 11.26 -23.52
CA ARG A 127 1.12 10.77 -24.83
C ARG A 127 1.06 9.24 -24.91
N ASN A 128 1.54 8.54 -23.89
CA ASN A 128 1.42 7.08 -23.81
C ASN A 128 -0.05 6.62 -23.74
N HIS A 129 -0.92 7.32 -22.99
CA HIS A 129 -2.35 7.01 -22.96
C HIS A 129 -3.00 7.12 -24.35
N THR A 130 -2.61 8.13 -25.13
CA THR A 130 -3.08 8.28 -26.52
C THR A 130 -2.62 7.10 -27.38
N LEU A 131 -1.35 6.71 -27.26
CA LEU A 131 -0.79 5.56 -27.99
C LEU A 131 -1.45 4.23 -27.58
N GLU A 132 -1.69 4.00 -26.29
CA GLU A 132 -2.38 2.81 -25.79
C GLU A 132 -3.83 2.75 -26.28
N ARG A 133 -4.53 3.89 -26.32
CA ARG A 133 -5.87 3.97 -26.90
C ARG A 133 -5.86 3.63 -28.39
N ASP A 134 -4.88 4.12 -29.13
CA ASP A 134 -4.73 3.84 -30.56
C ASP A 134 -4.39 2.35 -30.79
N LEU A 135 -3.51 1.77 -29.96
CA LEU A 135 -3.18 0.35 -29.99
C LEU A 135 -4.41 -0.52 -29.69
N ASN A 136 -5.19 -0.19 -28.64
CA ASN A 136 -6.44 -0.91 -28.33
C ASN A 136 -7.48 -0.80 -29.45
N ARG A 137 -7.56 0.34 -30.14
CA ARG A 137 -8.42 0.50 -31.34
C ARG A 137 -7.98 -0.41 -32.47
N LEU A 138 -6.67 -0.48 -32.75
CA LEU A 138 -6.13 -1.39 -33.75
C LEU A 138 -6.40 -2.85 -33.40
N ASP A 139 -6.22 -3.24 -32.13
CA ASP A 139 -6.46 -4.60 -31.67
C ASP A 139 -7.94 -5.01 -31.82
N LYS A 140 -8.87 -4.12 -31.45
CA LYS A 140 -10.32 -4.32 -31.67
C LYS A 140 -10.64 -4.51 -33.16
N ARG A 141 -10.05 -3.68 -34.04
CA ARG A 141 -10.23 -3.80 -35.50
C ARG A 141 -9.68 -5.11 -36.05
N ILE A 142 -8.50 -5.52 -35.59
CA ILE A 142 -7.89 -6.81 -35.96
C ILE A 142 -8.81 -7.97 -35.51
N ALA A 143 -9.30 -7.94 -34.27
CA ALA A 143 -10.21 -8.96 -33.74
C ALA A 143 -11.51 -9.05 -34.54
N LEU A 144 -12.12 -7.91 -34.90
CA LEU A 144 -13.33 -7.86 -35.73
C LEU A 144 -13.10 -8.39 -37.15
N LEU A 145 -11.97 -8.07 -37.77
CA LEU A 145 -11.60 -8.60 -39.09
C LEU A 145 -11.39 -10.11 -39.06
N ILE A 146 -10.72 -10.63 -38.02
CA ILE A 146 -10.53 -12.08 -37.82
C ILE A 146 -11.88 -12.78 -37.63
N LYS A 147 -12.76 -12.23 -36.79
CA LYS A 147 -14.11 -12.77 -36.55
C LYS A 147 -14.97 -12.76 -37.82
N ASN A 148 -14.98 -11.66 -38.55
CA ASN A 148 -15.73 -11.55 -39.81
C ASN A 148 -15.21 -12.53 -40.86
N ARG A 149 -13.89 -12.74 -40.94
CA ARG A 149 -13.30 -13.77 -41.80
C ARG A 149 -13.73 -15.18 -41.44
N GLY A 150 -13.73 -15.53 -40.14
CA GLY A 150 -14.23 -16.83 -39.67
C GLY A 150 -15.67 -17.06 -40.13
N ASN A 151 -16.55 -16.10 -39.87
CA ASN A 151 -17.95 -16.15 -40.29
C ASN A 151 -18.12 -16.31 -41.82
N ILE A 152 -17.32 -15.59 -42.63
CA ILE A 152 -17.38 -15.71 -44.09
C ILE A 152 -16.87 -17.08 -44.55
N GLN A 153 -15.80 -17.61 -43.95
CA GLN A 153 -15.28 -18.93 -44.27
C GLN A 153 -16.30 -20.03 -43.95
N ASP A 154 -17.00 -19.92 -42.82
CA ASP A 154 -18.08 -20.86 -42.44
C ASP A 154 -19.24 -20.81 -43.46
N VAL A 155 -19.68 -19.60 -43.85
CA VAL A 155 -20.74 -19.42 -44.86
C VAL A 155 -20.32 -19.92 -46.25
N LEU A 156 -19.05 -19.73 -46.62
CA LEU A 156 -18.51 -20.25 -47.88
C LEU A 156 -18.39 -21.79 -47.86
N ALA A 157 -17.99 -22.37 -46.72
CA ALA A 157 -17.93 -23.82 -46.53
C ALA A 157 -19.32 -24.47 -46.60
N ASP A 158 -20.33 -23.83 -46.00
CA ASP A 158 -21.74 -24.26 -46.07
C ASP A 158 -22.25 -24.24 -47.52
N LYS A 159 -21.95 -23.19 -48.30
CA LYS A 159 -22.29 -23.13 -49.74
C LYS A 159 -21.54 -24.16 -50.59
N ALA A 160 -20.34 -24.58 -50.17
CA ALA A 160 -19.54 -25.59 -50.86
C ALA A 160 -19.92 -27.03 -50.47
N GLY A 161 -20.93 -27.23 -49.60
CA GLY A 161 -21.44 -28.56 -49.24
C GLY A 161 -20.47 -29.41 -48.39
N LEU A 162 -19.42 -28.82 -47.85
CA LEU A 162 -18.47 -29.49 -46.97
C LEU A 162 -19.03 -29.46 -45.54
N LYS A 163 -19.77 -30.50 -45.17
CA LYS A 163 -20.28 -30.72 -43.81
C LYS A 163 -19.11 -30.68 -42.82
N ALA A 164 -18.96 -29.57 -42.09
CA ALA A 164 -18.14 -29.57 -40.88
C ALA A 164 -18.79 -30.51 -39.85
N PRO A 165 -18.01 -31.27 -39.06
CA PRO A 165 -18.56 -32.24 -38.13
C PRO A 165 -19.34 -31.48 -37.06
N LYS A 166 -20.61 -31.83 -36.91
CA LYS A 166 -21.43 -31.38 -35.79
C LYS A 166 -20.75 -31.84 -34.51
N HIS A 167 -20.04 -30.94 -33.82
CA HIS A 167 -19.72 -31.12 -32.42
C HIS A 167 -21.05 -31.15 -31.65
N LYS A 168 -21.60 -32.36 -31.54
CA LYS A 168 -22.66 -32.69 -30.61
C LYS A 168 -22.02 -32.84 -29.24
N GLY A 169 -22.54 -32.05 -28.30
CA GLY A 169 -22.34 -32.26 -26.87
C GLY A 169 -21.11 -31.55 -26.34
N ASP A 170 -21.31 -30.37 -25.77
CA ASP A 170 -20.91 -30.22 -24.37
C ASP A 170 -21.87 -29.28 -23.68
N GLN A 171 -22.33 -29.76 -22.53
CA GLN A 171 -23.39 -29.24 -21.71
C GLN A 171 -23.06 -27.82 -21.24
N LYS A 172 -24.10 -26.97 -21.20
CA LYS A 172 -24.20 -25.64 -20.56
C LYS A 172 -22.94 -25.22 -19.79
N LYS A 173 -21.96 -24.67 -20.52
CA LYS A 173 -20.73 -24.13 -19.96
C LYS A 173 -21.08 -22.80 -19.26
N PRO A 174 -20.66 -22.56 -18.01
CA PRO A 174 -21.13 -21.46 -17.21
C PRO A 174 -20.68 -20.13 -17.79
N GLU A 175 -21.59 -19.18 -17.65
CA GLU A 175 -21.75 -17.98 -18.47
C GLU A 175 -20.74 -16.87 -18.13
N LEU A 176 -19.81 -17.09 -17.19
CA LEU A 176 -18.94 -16.02 -16.66
C LEU A 176 -17.98 -15.43 -17.71
N ILE A 177 -17.48 -16.25 -18.64
CA ILE A 177 -16.35 -15.89 -19.54
C ILE A 177 -16.81 -15.40 -20.93
N ASN A 178 -18.07 -15.62 -21.31
CA ASN A 178 -18.50 -15.37 -22.70
C ASN A 178 -18.76 -13.89 -23.01
N ASP A 179 -19.02 -13.06 -21.98
CA ASP A 179 -19.26 -11.64 -22.17
C ASP A 179 -17.96 -10.83 -21.97
N PRO A 180 -17.41 -10.19 -23.03
CA PRO A 180 -16.18 -9.43 -22.94
C PRO A 180 -16.28 -8.23 -22.00
N LYS A 181 -17.45 -7.61 -21.84
CA LYS A 181 -17.63 -6.49 -20.90
C LYS A 181 -17.59 -6.98 -19.45
N LYS A 182 -18.18 -8.15 -19.18
CA LYS A 182 -18.11 -8.78 -17.85
C LYS A 182 -16.68 -9.16 -17.50
N LEU A 183 -15.92 -9.70 -18.46
CA LEU A 183 -14.50 -9.99 -18.29
C LEU A 183 -13.68 -8.72 -17.99
N GLU A 184 -13.92 -7.64 -18.73
CA GLU A 184 -13.27 -6.33 -18.50
C GLU A 184 -13.59 -5.78 -17.10
N ALA A 185 -14.84 -5.90 -16.65
CA ALA A 185 -15.23 -5.48 -15.30
C ALA A 185 -14.47 -6.25 -14.20
N TYR A 186 -14.28 -7.57 -14.36
CA TYR A 186 -13.44 -8.36 -13.44
C TYR A 186 -11.95 -7.99 -13.54
N GLN A 187 -11.42 -7.74 -14.73
CA GLN A 187 -10.04 -7.27 -14.90
C GLN A 187 -9.79 -5.95 -14.17
N ASN A 188 -10.76 -5.03 -14.21
CA ASN A 188 -10.72 -3.77 -13.49
C ASN A 188 -10.87 -3.98 -11.97
N LEU A 189 -11.75 -4.89 -11.53
CA LEU A 189 -11.95 -5.21 -10.12
C LEU A 189 -10.66 -5.71 -9.47
N PHE A 190 -10.03 -6.72 -10.06
CA PHE A 190 -8.81 -7.31 -9.50
C PHE A 190 -7.61 -6.38 -9.62
N TYR A 191 -7.55 -5.53 -10.67
CA TYR A 191 -6.57 -4.44 -10.71
C TYR A 191 -6.74 -3.53 -9.49
N LEU A 192 -7.96 -3.05 -9.23
CA LEU A 192 -8.25 -2.16 -8.10
C LEU A 192 -7.90 -2.80 -6.76
N LEU A 193 -8.25 -4.07 -6.55
CA LEU A 193 -7.89 -4.80 -5.32
C LEU A 193 -6.37 -4.92 -5.13
N GLN A 194 -5.62 -5.11 -6.22
CA GLN A 194 -4.16 -5.21 -6.18
C GLN A 194 -3.50 -3.87 -5.86
N THR A 195 -4.01 -2.76 -6.43
CA THR A 195 -3.37 -1.44 -6.34
C THR A 195 -3.88 -0.56 -5.20
N GLU A 196 -5.10 -0.77 -4.73
CA GLU A 196 -5.72 -0.05 -3.62
C GLU A 196 -5.90 -0.99 -2.41
N PRO A 197 -4.81 -1.30 -1.67
CA PRO A 197 -4.82 -2.29 -0.59
C PRO A 197 -5.79 -1.95 0.54
N LYS A 198 -6.30 -0.72 0.62
CA LYS A 198 -7.35 -0.30 1.56
C LYS A 198 -8.61 -1.17 1.48
N TYR A 199 -8.99 -1.61 0.27
CA TYR A 199 -10.20 -2.43 0.10
C TYR A 199 -9.97 -3.85 0.64
N LEU A 200 -8.86 -4.48 0.28
CA LEU A 200 -8.47 -5.79 0.81
C LEU A 200 -8.27 -5.74 2.33
N ALA A 201 -7.60 -4.71 2.86
CA ALA A 201 -7.45 -4.50 4.30
C ALA A 201 -8.80 -4.34 5.00
N GLY A 202 -9.81 -3.77 4.33
CA GLY A 202 -11.18 -3.74 4.81
C GLY A 202 -11.84 -5.12 4.83
N LEU A 203 -11.65 -5.90 3.78
CA LEU A 203 -12.19 -7.26 3.66
C LEU A 203 -11.63 -8.21 4.73
N VAL A 204 -10.34 -8.07 5.07
CA VAL A 204 -9.67 -8.85 6.13
C VAL A 204 -10.46 -8.88 7.45
N TYR A 205 -11.18 -7.81 7.81
CA TYR A 205 -12.01 -7.75 9.04
C TYR A 205 -13.41 -8.34 8.91
N LEU A 206 -13.89 -8.52 7.68
CA LEU A 206 -15.27 -8.89 7.40
C LEU A 206 -15.40 -10.37 7.03
N ILE A 207 -14.27 -11.04 6.82
CA ILE A 207 -14.18 -12.46 6.47
C ILE A 207 -14.50 -13.33 7.67
N GLN A 208 -15.32 -14.35 7.42
CA GLN A 208 -15.61 -15.39 8.41
C GLN A 208 -14.44 -16.37 8.54
N PRO A 209 -14.19 -16.94 9.72
CA PRO A 209 -13.07 -17.85 9.96
C PRO A 209 -12.97 -19.01 8.95
N GLU A 210 -14.11 -19.54 8.49
CA GLU A 210 -14.20 -20.67 7.57
C GLU A 210 -13.75 -20.32 6.14
N GLN A 211 -13.86 -19.05 5.75
CA GLN A 211 -13.46 -18.57 4.42
C GLN A 211 -12.01 -18.10 4.38
N MET A 212 -11.36 -18.01 5.53
CA MET A 212 -10.07 -17.33 5.69
C MET A 212 -8.96 -17.97 4.86
N GLU A 213 -8.84 -19.31 4.87
CA GLU A 213 -7.81 -20.01 4.10
C GLU A 213 -7.96 -19.76 2.60
N SER A 214 -9.19 -19.87 2.07
CA SER A 214 -9.48 -19.60 0.66
C SER A 214 -9.17 -18.15 0.27
N PHE A 215 -9.54 -17.18 1.12
CA PHE A 215 -9.26 -15.77 0.87
C PHE A 215 -7.76 -15.48 0.89
N LEU A 216 -7.03 -16.00 1.88
CA LEU A 216 -5.58 -15.82 1.96
C LEU A 216 -4.86 -16.47 0.78
N GLY A 217 -5.31 -17.64 0.32
CA GLY A 217 -4.85 -18.25 -0.92
C GLY A 217 -5.07 -17.34 -2.12
N THR A 218 -6.29 -16.82 -2.30
CA THR A 218 -6.63 -15.91 -3.40
C THR A 218 -5.78 -14.64 -3.36
N VAL A 219 -5.61 -14.04 -2.18
CA VAL A 219 -4.85 -12.78 -2.06
C VAL A 219 -3.36 -13.02 -2.26
N ILE A 220 -2.75 -13.92 -1.50
CA ILE A 220 -1.28 -14.08 -1.48
C ILE A 220 -0.78 -14.79 -2.74
N LEU A 221 -1.41 -15.90 -3.14
CA LEU A 221 -0.95 -16.73 -4.25
C LEU A 221 -1.47 -16.21 -5.59
N THR A 222 -2.76 -15.91 -5.68
CA THR A 222 -3.40 -15.61 -6.96
C THR A 222 -3.28 -14.13 -7.34
N LEU A 223 -3.60 -13.22 -6.43
CA LEU A 223 -3.63 -11.77 -6.72
C LEU A 223 -2.24 -11.13 -6.68
N PHE A 224 -1.39 -11.54 -5.74
CA PHE A 224 -0.02 -11.04 -5.62
C PHE A 224 1.03 -12.03 -6.15
N GLY A 225 0.64 -13.18 -6.70
CA GLY A 225 1.57 -14.09 -7.38
C GLY A 225 2.70 -14.60 -6.48
N ASP A 226 2.45 -14.86 -5.20
CA ASP A 226 3.48 -15.14 -4.17
C ASP A 226 4.56 -14.03 -4.06
N ALA A 227 4.30 -12.86 -4.64
CA ALA A 227 5.17 -11.71 -4.81
C ALA A 227 6.52 -11.99 -5.50
N PHE A 228 6.47 -12.67 -6.65
CA PHE A 228 7.67 -12.90 -7.46
C PHE A 228 8.31 -11.61 -7.97
N THR A 229 7.54 -10.54 -8.15
CA THR A 229 8.05 -9.24 -8.60
C THR A 229 8.19 -8.23 -7.46
N PRO A 230 9.16 -7.30 -7.52
CA PRO A 230 9.29 -6.23 -6.53
C PRO A 230 8.01 -5.40 -6.38
N ARG A 231 7.24 -5.24 -7.46
CA ARG A 231 5.92 -4.58 -7.44
C ARG A 231 4.93 -5.30 -6.55
N GLU A 232 4.75 -6.60 -6.77
CA GLU A 232 3.79 -7.39 -6.00
C GLU A 232 4.20 -7.43 -4.54
N GLU A 233 5.51 -7.54 -4.24
CA GLU A 233 6.02 -7.51 -2.88
C GLU A 233 5.72 -6.16 -2.22
N PHE A 234 5.93 -5.04 -2.91
CA PHE A 234 5.59 -3.72 -2.40
C PHE A 234 4.10 -3.56 -2.08
N LEU A 235 3.22 -4.00 -2.99
CA LEU A 235 1.77 -3.91 -2.81
C LEU A 235 1.29 -4.85 -1.69
N LEU A 236 1.86 -6.05 -1.61
CA LEU A 236 1.56 -7.01 -0.54
C LEU A 236 1.98 -6.44 0.82
N LEU A 237 3.20 -5.90 0.95
CA LEU A 237 3.65 -5.24 2.18
C LEU A 237 2.74 -4.06 2.56
N SER A 238 2.30 -3.28 1.58
CA SER A 238 1.33 -2.19 1.80
C SER A 238 -0.01 -2.70 2.35
N LEU A 239 -0.52 -3.83 1.85
CA LEU A 239 -1.70 -4.51 2.38
C LEU A 239 -1.50 -4.94 3.84
N TYR A 240 -0.35 -5.53 4.17
CA TYR A 240 -0.07 -5.97 5.54
C TYR A 240 -0.06 -4.78 6.50
N ARG A 241 0.64 -3.69 6.15
CA ARG A 241 0.67 -2.46 6.96
C ARG A 241 -0.73 -1.94 7.25
N LEU A 242 -1.57 -1.79 6.23
CA LEU A 242 -2.94 -1.28 6.39
C LEU A 242 -3.81 -2.26 7.20
N SER A 243 -3.64 -3.57 7.01
CA SER A 243 -4.40 -4.58 7.74
C SER A 243 -4.03 -4.58 9.23
N ILE A 244 -2.74 -4.50 9.56
CA ILE A 244 -2.23 -4.40 10.94
C ILE A 244 -2.74 -3.11 11.60
N GLN A 245 -2.66 -1.98 10.89
CA GLN A 245 -3.11 -0.69 11.39
C GLN A 245 -4.60 -0.71 11.75
N LYS A 246 -5.42 -1.31 10.87
CA LYS A 246 -6.86 -1.44 11.10
C LYS A 246 -7.18 -2.41 12.24
N GLU A 247 -6.31 -3.37 12.55
CA GLU A 247 -6.50 -4.31 13.67
C GLU A 247 -6.31 -3.62 15.00
N MET A 248 -5.12 -3.05 15.14
CA MET A 248 -4.67 -2.46 16.38
C MET A 248 -5.48 -1.23 16.73
N ALA A 249 -6.14 -0.59 15.75
CA ALA A 249 -7.05 0.54 16.00
C ALA A 249 -8.27 0.14 16.85
N ASN A 250 -8.68 -1.12 16.82
CA ASN A 250 -9.87 -1.62 17.52
C ASN A 250 -9.53 -2.44 18.78
N ILE A 251 -8.26 -2.46 19.21
CA ILE A 251 -7.80 -3.28 20.33
C ILE A 251 -7.27 -2.38 21.43
N ALA A 252 -7.62 -2.69 22.69
CA ALA A 252 -7.31 -1.85 23.84
C ALA A 252 -5.88 -2.03 24.37
N THR A 253 -5.38 -3.27 24.39
CA THR A 253 -4.07 -3.59 24.97
C THR A 253 -3.26 -4.54 24.09
N VAL A 254 -1.95 -4.52 24.26
CA VAL A 254 -1.03 -5.50 23.65
C VAL A 254 -1.44 -6.93 24.00
N GLY A 255 -1.84 -7.17 25.25
CA GLY A 255 -2.26 -8.50 25.69
C GLY A 255 -3.51 -9.01 24.96
N ASP A 256 -4.46 -8.12 24.66
CA ASP A 256 -5.65 -8.46 23.89
C ASP A 256 -5.31 -8.75 22.43
N PHE A 257 -4.40 -7.97 21.84
CA PHE A 257 -3.91 -8.20 20.47
C PHE A 257 -3.25 -9.57 20.32
N LEU A 258 -2.38 -9.96 21.26
CA LEU A 258 -1.70 -11.26 21.21
C LEU A 258 -2.64 -12.46 21.42
N LYS A 259 -3.78 -12.25 22.09
CA LYS A 259 -4.79 -13.28 22.36
C LYS A 259 -5.87 -13.36 21.28
N ALA A 260 -6.02 -12.33 20.46
CA ALA A 260 -7.07 -12.25 19.45
C ALA A 260 -6.87 -13.33 18.37
N ASP A 261 -7.91 -14.11 18.07
CA ASP A 261 -7.93 -15.03 16.92
C ASP A 261 -8.43 -14.28 15.67
N THR A 262 -7.58 -13.39 15.17
CA THR A 262 -7.85 -12.50 14.04
C THR A 262 -7.15 -13.00 12.77
N VAL A 263 -7.47 -12.33 11.66
CA VAL A 263 -6.92 -12.68 10.33
C VAL A 263 -5.46 -12.24 10.18
N VAL A 264 -5.05 -11.11 10.75
CA VAL A 264 -3.68 -10.59 10.57
C VAL A 264 -2.60 -11.54 11.08
N PRO A 265 -2.70 -12.19 12.26
CA PRO A 265 -1.73 -13.19 12.67
C PRO A 265 -1.63 -14.36 11.69
N LYS A 266 -2.76 -14.82 11.13
CA LYS A 266 -2.78 -15.89 10.12
C LYS A 266 -2.19 -15.44 8.78
N MET A 267 -2.42 -14.18 8.37
CA MET A 267 -1.74 -13.56 7.23
C MET A 267 -0.22 -13.59 7.42
N ILE A 268 0.29 -13.11 8.56
CA ILE A 268 1.73 -13.06 8.85
C ILE A 268 2.34 -14.46 8.85
N ILE A 269 1.66 -15.44 9.45
CA ILE A 269 2.12 -16.84 9.42
C ILE A 269 2.18 -17.37 7.99
N THR A 270 1.18 -17.07 7.17
CA THR A 270 1.14 -17.49 5.76
C THR A 270 2.27 -16.83 4.95
N TYR A 271 2.51 -15.54 5.18
CA TYR A 271 3.64 -14.82 4.59
C TYR A 271 5.00 -15.44 4.97
N ASN A 272 5.16 -15.83 6.24
CA ASN A 272 6.37 -16.46 6.75
C ASN A 272 6.57 -17.90 6.22
N LYS A 273 5.50 -18.57 5.78
CA LYS A 273 5.55 -19.90 5.14
C LYS A 273 5.92 -19.87 3.66
N ARG A 274 6.06 -18.69 3.04
CA ARG A 274 6.57 -18.57 1.68
C ARG A 274 8.01 -19.09 1.58
N LYS A 275 8.45 -19.33 0.35
CA LYS A 275 9.77 -19.92 0.04
C LYS A 275 10.91 -19.26 0.81
N GLN A 276 10.97 -17.93 0.85
CA GLN A 276 12.04 -17.19 1.54
C GLN A 276 12.10 -17.49 3.04
N GLY A 277 10.93 -17.59 3.70
CA GLY A 277 10.86 -17.93 5.12
C GLY A 277 11.20 -19.39 5.38
N THR A 278 10.76 -20.31 4.52
CA THR A 278 11.13 -21.73 4.63
C THR A 278 12.62 -21.97 4.36
N ASP A 279 13.22 -21.25 3.41
CA ASP A 279 14.65 -21.32 3.10
C ASP A 279 15.49 -20.79 4.27
N TYR A 280 15.03 -19.72 4.92
CA TYR A 280 15.63 -19.22 6.17
C TYR A 280 15.60 -20.28 7.28
N LEU A 281 14.44 -20.90 7.55
CA LEU A 281 14.32 -21.95 8.56
C LEU A 281 15.21 -23.16 8.24
N LYS A 282 15.24 -23.60 6.97
CA LYS A 282 16.12 -24.69 6.51
C LYS A 282 17.59 -24.38 6.72
N ALA A 283 18.01 -23.14 6.48
CA ALA A 283 19.40 -22.73 6.61
C ALA A 283 19.85 -22.54 8.07
N VAL A 284 18.96 -22.07 8.95
CA VAL A 284 19.28 -21.68 10.33
C VAL A 284 18.92 -22.79 11.32
N ILE A 285 17.68 -23.23 11.30
CA ILE A 285 17.12 -24.16 12.28
C ILE A 285 17.41 -25.61 11.89
N GLY A 286 17.41 -25.93 10.59
CA GLY A 286 17.64 -27.28 10.06
C GLY A 286 18.92 -27.97 10.56
N PRO A 287 20.12 -27.34 10.49
CA PRO A 287 21.36 -27.94 10.97
C PRO A 287 21.35 -28.20 12.49
N ILE A 288 20.79 -27.27 13.27
CA ILE A 288 20.74 -27.36 14.73
C ILE A 288 19.78 -28.47 15.16
N LEU A 289 18.58 -28.52 14.57
CA LEU A 289 17.63 -29.61 14.77
C LEU A 289 18.26 -30.97 14.46
N SER A 290 18.94 -31.08 13.31
CA SER A 290 19.61 -32.31 12.90
C SER A 290 20.66 -32.76 13.91
N ASN A 291 21.41 -31.83 14.50
CA ASN A 291 22.40 -32.14 15.53
C ASN A 291 21.72 -32.66 16.82
N VAL A 292 20.69 -31.95 17.30
CA VAL A 292 19.96 -32.30 18.53
C VAL A 292 19.27 -33.66 18.42
N ILE A 293 18.63 -33.95 17.28
CA ILE A 293 17.92 -35.21 17.05
C ILE A 293 18.90 -36.40 17.01
N LYS A 294 20.11 -36.21 16.47
CA LYS A 294 21.14 -37.27 16.37
C LYS A 294 21.73 -37.69 17.72
N GLN A 295 21.65 -36.84 18.75
CA GLN A 295 22.25 -37.14 20.06
C GLN A 295 21.43 -38.13 20.90
N GLU A 296 20.19 -38.46 20.48
CA GLU A 296 19.30 -39.43 21.16
C GLU A 296 19.14 -39.19 22.68
N LEU A 297 19.19 -37.93 23.09
CA LEU A 297 19.10 -37.54 24.49
C LEU A 297 17.69 -37.76 25.08
N ASN A 298 17.61 -37.81 26.40
CA ASN A 298 16.36 -37.69 27.15
C ASN A 298 16.48 -36.54 28.16
N LEU A 299 15.84 -35.40 27.85
CA LEU A 299 15.89 -34.17 28.64
C LEU A 299 14.66 -34.02 29.55
N GLU A 300 14.14 -35.13 30.08
CA GLU A 300 13.10 -35.10 31.13
C GLU A 300 13.70 -34.56 32.44
N LEU A 301 13.07 -33.51 32.99
CA LEU A 301 13.49 -32.81 34.19
C LEU A 301 12.56 -33.02 35.38
N LYS A 302 11.35 -33.56 35.19
CA LYS A 302 10.39 -33.80 36.28
C LYS A 302 10.93 -34.89 37.23
N PRO A 303 11.20 -34.59 38.51
CA PRO A 303 11.90 -35.52 39.41
C PRO A 303 11.28 -36.90 39.56
N ASN A 304 9.95 -36.98 39.66
CA ASN A 304 9.22 -38.24 39.79
C ASN A 304 9.38 -39.13 38.54
N LEU A 305 9.39 -38.53 37.34
CA LEU A 305 9.57 -39.28 36.09
C LEU A 305 11.03 -39.74 35.91
N VAL A 306 12.00 -38.91 36.33
CA VAL A 306 13.41 -39.31 36.35
C VAL A 306 13.63 -40.47 37.33
N TYR A 307 13.06 -40.38 38.52
CA TYR A 307 13.11 -41.44 39.53
C TYR A 307 12.51 -42.75 39.03
N ALA A 308 11.31 -42.71 38.43
CA ALA A 308 10.68 -43.90 37.86
C ALA A 308 11.51 -44.50 36.71
N ALA A 309 12.16 -43.67 35.88
CA ALA A 309 13.04 -44.13 34.82
C ALA A 309 14.30 -44.83 35.35
N ILE A 310 14.93 -44.28 36.41
CA ILE A 310 16.09 -44.90 37.06
C ILE A 310 15.73 -46.27 37.65
N ILE A 311 14.57 -46.39 38.31
CA ILE A 311 14.06 -47.69 38.79
C ILE A 311 13.92 -48.66 37.62
N SER A 312 13.28 -48.23 36.53
CA SER A 312 13.07 -49.08 35.36
C SER A 312 14.39 -49.55 34.75
N GLU A 313 15.39 -48.68 34.66
CA GLU A 313 16.71 -49.01 34.15
C GLU A 313 17.47 -49.97 35.07
N GLN A 314 17.33 -49.80 36.39
CA GLN A 314 17.89 -50.72 37.37
C GLN A 314 17.28 -52.11 37.24
N GLU A 315 15.96 -52.23 37.13
CA GLU A 315 15.28 -53.51 36.94
C GLU A 315 15.67 -54.19 35.62
N ILE A 316 15.78 -53.43 34.53
CA ILE A 316 16.26 -53.95 33.23
C ILE A 316 17.68 -54.51 33.38
N ARG A 317 18.53 -53.81 34.15
CA ARG A 317 19.93 -54.19 34.36
C ARG A 317 20.11 -55.37 35.30
N THR A 318 19.32 -55.47 36.38
CA THR A 318 19.45 -56.54 37.39
C THR A 318 18.56 -57.75 37.07
N GLY A 319 17.50 -57.57 36.28
CA GLY A 319 16.46 -58.58 36.07
C GLY A 319 15.53 -58.77 37.29
N GLU A 320 15.72 -58.01 38.36
CA GLU A 320 14.96 -58.11 39.60
C GLU A 320 14.00 -56.93 39.71
N LYS A 321 12.73 -57.21 40.07
CA LYS A 321 11.72 -56.18 40.27
C LYS A 321 12.04 -55.35 41.51
N SER A 322 12.04 -54.03 41.39
CA SER A 322 12.33 -53.12 42.51
C SER A 322 11.18 -53.13 43.53
N THR A 323 11.53 -53.05 44.81
CA THR A 323 10.58 -52.86 45.92
C THR A 323 10.25 -51.40 46.18
N LEU A 324 10.88 -50.46 45.47
CA LEU A 324 10.67 -49.03 45.62
C LEU A 324 9.31 -48.61 45.02
N ASP A 325 8.61 -47.70 45.70
CA ASP A 325 7.38 -47.10 45.19
C ASP A 325 7.70 -46.16 44.03
N ARG A 326 7.14 -46.40 42.84
CA ARG A 326 7.39 -45.58 41.63
C ARG A 326 6.64 -44.25 41.64
N ASN A 327 5.59 -44.12 42.44
CA ASN A 327 4.69 -42.96 42.43
C ASN A 327 5.01 -41.96 43.56
N VAL A 328 6.28 -41.60 43.69
CA VAL A 328 6.73 -40.61 44.68
C VAL A 328 6.44 -39.17 44.23
N SER A 329 6.31 -38.26 45.20
CA SER A 329 6.21 -36.83 44.93
C SER A 329 7.52 -36.26 44.36
N HIS A 330 7.48 -35.06 43.80
CA HIS A 330 8.67 -34.37 43.30
C HIS A 330 9.71 -34.13 44.39
N GLU A 331 9.26 -33.74 45.59
CA GLU A 331 10.12 -33.46 46.74
C GLU A 331 10.85 -34.72 47.20
N LYS A 332 10.12 -35.84 47.33
CA LYS A 332 10.68 -37.13 47.75
C LYS A 332 11.63 -37.72 46.69
N ALA A 333 11.33 -37.53 45.40
CA ALA A 333 12.24 -37.93 44.33
C ALA A 333 13.56 -37.15 44.36
N LEU A 334 13.55 -35.87 44.77
CA LEU A 334 14.75 -35.04 44.88
C LEU A 334 15.63 -35.39 46.08
N GLU A 335 15.14 -36.14 47.07
CA GLU A 335 15.97 -36.67 48.16
C GLU A 335 16.96 -37.75 47.67
N VAL A 336 16.72 -38.33 46.48
CA VAL A 336 17.57 -39.37 45.90
C VAL A 336 18.76 -38.71 45.16
N PRO A 337 20.02 -38.95 45.57
CA PRO A 337 21.19 -38.29 44.97
C PRO A 337 21.38 -38.59 43.48
N GLU A 338 21.01 -39.79 43.02
CA GLU A 338 21.11 -40.17 41.61
C GLU A 338 20.14 -39.38 40.73
N VAL A 339 18.92 -39.09 41.25
CA VAL A 339 17.92 -38.27 40.56
C VAL A 339 18.43 -36.85 40.40
N THR A 340 18.91 -36.22 41.47
CA THR A 340 19.43 -34.84 41.43
C THR A 340 20.65 -34.71 40.53
N LYS A 341 21.58 -35.67 40.57
CA LYS A 341 22.73 -35.73 39.66
C LYS A 341 22.30 -35.84 38.20
N THR A 342 21.32 -36.70 37.90
CA THR A 342 20.79 -36.89 36.55
C THR A 342 20.08 -35.64 36.04
N ILE A 343 19.24 -35.01 36.87
CA ILE A 343 18.55 -33.75 36.52
C ILE A 343 19.57 -32.66 36.24
N LYS A 344 20.59 -32.49 37.09
CA LYS A 344 21.62 -31.47 36.88
C LYS A 344 22.33 -31.65 35.54
N ALA A 345 22.78 -32.86 35.23
CA ALA A 345 23.43 -33.14 33.94
C ALA A 345 22.50 -32.84 32.74
N ARG A 346 21.21 -33.15 32.85
CA ARG A 346 20.21 -32.84 31.80
C ARG A 346 19.92 -31.35 31.69
N VAL A 347 19.92 -30.60 32.79
CA VAL A 347 19.82 -29.13 32.79
C VAL A 347 21.01 -28.54 32.04
N ASP A 348 22.23 -28.98 32.33
CA ASP A 348 23.45 -28.50 31.64
C ASP A 348 23.40 -28.80 30.14
N GLN A 349 22.93 -30.00 29.75
CA GLN A 349 22.70 -30.35 28.34
C GLN A 349 21.61 -29.49 27.69
N LEU A 350 20.51 -29.23 28.39
CA LEU A 350 19.42 -28.40 27.89
C LEU A 350 19.90 -26.96 27.67
N ILE A 351 20.68 -26.39 28.60
CA ILE A 351 21.33 -25.08 28.43
C ILE A 351 22.20 -25.09 27.18
N SER A 352 23.07 -26.08 27.01
CA SER A 352 23.95 -26.18 25.84
C SER A 352 23.18 -26.25 24.51
N ILE A 353 22.01 -26.88 24.48
CA ILE A 353 21.16 -26.91 23.28
C ILE A 353 20.45 -25.58 23.07
N CYS A 354 19.90 -24.97 24.13
CA CYS A 354 19.30 -23.64 24.06
C CYS A 354 20.30 -22.60 23.55
N GLU A 355 21.56 -22.66 23.99
CA GLU A 355 22.65 -21.80 23.51
C GLU A 355 22.86 -21.94 22.00
N GLN A 356 22.95 -23.18 21.49
CA GLN A 356 23.10 -23.43 20.06
C GLN A 356 21.96 -22.82 19.22
N PHE A 357 20.72 -22.95 19.69
CA PHE A 357 19.57 -22.33 19.03
C PHE A 357 19.60 -20.80 19.12
N LEU A 358 19.91 -20.26 20.30
CA LEU A 358 19.98 -18.83 20.54
C LEU A 358 21.03 -18.18 19.63
N ASP A 359 22.25 -18.70 19.63
CA ASP A 359 23.34 -18.23 18.77
C ASP A 359 22.98 -18.31 17.29
N GLY A 360 22.38 -19.43 16.87
CA GLY A 360 21.90 -19.61 15.50
C GLY A 360 20.86 -18.58 15.10
N ILE A 361 19.89 -18.29 15.98
CA ILE A 361 18.84 -17.30 15.73
C ILE A 361 19.43 -15.89 15.67
N ILE A 362 20.21 -15.47 16.67
CA ILE A 362 20.80 -14.12 16.73
C ILE A 362 21.72 -13.87 15.54
N SER A 363 22.67 -14.79 15.28
CA SER A 363 23.64 -14.64 14.17
C SER A 363 22.99 -14.67 12.79
N SER A 364 21.76 -15.16 12.67
CA SER A 364 21.02 -15.24 11.42
C SER A 364 20.26 -13.97 11.03
N LEU A 365 20.33 -12.89 11.81
CA LEU A 365 19.60 -11.63 11.55
C LEU A 365 19.66 -11.17 10.09
N ASN A 366 20.87 -11.16 9.51
CA ASN A 366 21.09 -10.71 8.13
C ASN A 366 20.51 -11.65 7.06
N ARG A 367 20.11 -12.86 7.43
CA ARG A 367 19.44 -13.83 6.56
C ARG A 367 17.92 -13.77 6.68
N LEU A 368 17.39 -13.10 7.69
CA LEU A 368 15.95 -12.95 7.86
C LEU A 368 15.39 -12.15 6.67
N PRO A 369 14.39 -12.67 5.95
CA PRO A 369 13.85 -12.00 4.76
C PRO A 369 13.41 -10.56 5.03
N TYR A 370 13.70 -9.67 4.08
CA TYR A 370 13.43 -8.24 4.18
C TYR A 370 11.99 -7.94 4.61
N GLY A 371 11.01 -8.51 3.92
CA GLY A 371 9.62 -8.17 4.19
C GLY A 371 9.13 -8.71 5.54
N ILE A 372 9.71 -9.78 6.09
CA ILE A 372 9.45 -10.20 7.48
C ILE A 372 9.94 -9.13 8.46
N ARG A 373 11.17 -8.64 8.27
CA ARG A 373 11.74 -7.55 9.09
C ARG A 373 10.90 -6.29 9.00
N TRP A 374 10.50 -5.91 7.79
CA TRP A 374 9.68 -4.72 7.57
C TRP A 374 8.27 -4.86 8.16
N ILE A 375 7.62 -6.03 8.04
CA ILE A 375 6.34 -6.29 8.73
C ILE A 375 6.52 -6.11 10.24
N CYS A 376 7.58 -6.64 10.85
CA CYS A 376 7.87 -6.43 12.27
C CYS A 376 8.07 -4.94 12.61
N LYS A 377 8.77 -4.19 11.76
CA LYS A 377 8.90 -2.72 11.92
C LYS A 377 7.53 -2.05 11.95
N GLN A 378 6.65 -2.39 11.01
CA GLN A 378 5.29 -1.83 10.97
C GLN A 378 4.48 -2.22 12.21
N ILE A 379 4.56 -3.49 12.66
CA ILE A 379 3.90 -3.95 13.89
C ILE A 379 4.39 -3.14 15.08
N TYR A 380 5.70 -2.94 15.23
CA TYR A 380 6.28 -2.17 16.34
C TYR A 380 5.76 -0.73 16.34
N GLN A 381 5.89 -0.02 15.21
CA GLN A 381 5.53 1.40 15.10
C GLN A 381 4.03 1.64 15.30
N ILE A 382 3.18 0.76 14.74
CA ILE A 382 1.73 0.86 14.91
C ILE A 382 1.36 0.53 16.36
N ALA A 383 1.96 -0.50 16.96
CA ALA A 383 1.70 -0.86 18.34
C ALA A 383 2.13 0.24 19.32
N GLU A 384 3.29 0.88 19.10
CA GLU A 384 3.77 2.01 19.91
C GLU A 384 2.79 3.20 19.84
N LYS A 385 2.24 3.48 18.66
CA LYS A 385 1.26 4.54 18.46
C LYS A 385 -0.11 4.23 19.08
N ASN A 386 -0.55 2.97 18.99
CA ASN A 386 -1.89 2.57 19.41
C ASN A 386 -1.97 2.20 20.90
N PHE A 387 -0.90 1.62 21.46
CA PHE A 387 -0.84 1.17 22.85
C PHE A 387 0.08 2.09 23.67
N THR A 388 -0.29 3.37 23.77
CA THR A 388 0.53 4.42 24.42
C THR A 388 0.79 4.18 25.92
N LYS A 389 0.02 3.30 26.56
CA LYS A 389 0.19 2.90 27.96
C LYS A 389 1.16 1.72 28.14
N SER A 390 1.55 1.05 27.05
CA SER A 390 2.43 -0.10 27.10
C SER A 390 3.90 0.31 27.14
N THR A 391 4.69 -0.48 27.86
CA THR A 391 6.14 -0.32 27.92
C THR A 391 6.80 -0.80 26.62
N GLN A 392 8.01 -0.30 26.32
CA GLN A 392 8.78 -0.79 25.17
C GLN A 392 9.01 -2.30 25.20
N ASP A 393 9.22 -2.88 26.39
CA ASP A 393 9.35 -4.32 26.56
C ASP A 393 8.06 -5.06 26.15
N GLU A 394 6.88 -4.53 26.49
CA GLU A 394 5.60 -5.11 26.07
C GLU A 394 5.41 -5.05 24.56
N ILE A 395 5.80 -3.94 23.91
CA ILE A 395 5.76 -3.83 22.45
C ILE A 395 6.78 -4.79 21.80
N LEU A 396 8.00 -4.91 22.34
CA LEU A 396 9.00 -5.86 21.84
C LEU A 396 8.55 -7.32 21.97
N LYS A 397 7.79 -7.68 23.01
CA LYS A 397 7.18 -9.02 23.12
C LYS A 397 6.25 -9.34 21.95
N VAL A 398 5.61 -8.34 21.34
CA VAL A 398 4.81 -8.53 20.12
C VAL A 398 5.70 -8.98 18.96
N ILE A 399 6.88 -8.39 18.83
CA ILE A 399 7.86 -8.79 17.81
C ILE A 399 8.39 -10.19 18.09
N GLY A 400 8.74 -10.49 19.34
CA GLY A 400 9.13 -11.83 19.78
C GLY A 400 8.04 -12.87 19.52
N TYR A 401 6.77 -12.51 19.69
CA TYR A 401 5.65 -13.38 19.38
C TYR A 401 5.58 -13.76 17.89
N PHE A 402 5.75 -12.81 16.97
CA PHE A 402 5.68 -13.10 15.54
C PHE A 402 6.93 -13.81 15.00
N ILE A 403 8.12 -13.39 15.42
CA ILE A 403 9.39 -13.95 14.94
C ILE A 403 9.72 -15.29 15.60
N TYR A 404 9.52 -15.40 16.92
CA TYR A 404 9.82 -16.63 17.64
C TYR A 404 8.59 -17.53 17.74
N TYR A 405 7.58 -17.14 18.51
CA TYR A 405 6.46 -18.04 18.87
C TYR A 405 5.65 -18.53 17.65
N ARG A 406 5.29 -17.64 16.72
CA ARG A 406 4.47 -17.97 15.54
C ARG A 406 5.26 -18.40 14.30
N PHE A 407 6.60 -18.35 14.33
CA PHE A 407 7.43 -18.68 13.17
C PHE A 407 8.51 -19.70 13.50
N ILE A 408 9.55 -19.32 14.24
CA ILE A 408 10.69 -20.21 14.55
C ILE A 408 10.26 -21.38 15.44
N GLN A 409 9.55 -21.12 16.54
CA GLN A 409 9.13 -22.14 17.51
C GLN A 409 8.22 -23.20 16.88
N VAL A 410 7.28 -22.79 16.02
CA VAL A 410 6.40 -23.72 15.30
C VAL A 410 7.22 -24.70 14.48
N ALA A 411 8.21 -24.19 13.73
CA ALA A 411 9.11 -25.01 12.92
C ALA A 411 10.05 -25.88 13.77
N MET A 412 10.41 -25.46 14.99
CA MET A 412 11.20 -26.28 15.91
C MET A 412 10.42 -27.45 16.49
N VAL A 413 9.13 -27.27 16.82
CA VAL A 413 8.30 -28.29 17.48
C VAL A 413 7.63 -29.24 16.47
N SER A 414 7.29 -28.74 15.29
CA SER A 414 6.72 -29.49 14.16
C SER A 414 7.57 -29.35 12.88
N PRO A 415 8.86 -29.76 12.90
CA PRO A 415 9.78 -29.55 11.78
C PRO A 415 9.40 -30.31 10.51
N GLU A 416 8.57 -31.35 10.61
CA GLU A 416 8.04 -32.06 9.44
C GLU A 416 7.06 -31.20 8.62
N GLU A 417 6.36 -30.24 9.20
CA GLU A 417 5.48 -29.30 8.45
C GLU A 417 6.26 -28.31 7.59
N TYR A 418 7.57 -28.20 7.79
CA TYR A 418 8.46 -27.24 7.14
C TYR A 418 9.58 -27.92 6.34
N ASP A 419 9.49 -29.24 6.13
CA ASP A 419 10.51 -30.07 5.48
C ASP A 419 11.92 -29.89 6.09
N LEU A 420 12.02 -29.66 7.39
CA LEU A 420 13.32 -29.50 8.08
C LEU A 420 13.96 -30.86 8.44
N VAL A 421 13.15 -31.92 8.47
CA VAL A 421 13.56 -33.29 8.76
C VAL A 421 13.00 -34.25 7.72
N GLY A 422 13.80 -35.22 7.29
CA GLY A 422 13.38 -36.20 6.27
C GLY A 422 12.64 -37.43 6.81
N ARG A 423 12.42 -37.53 8.13
CA ARG A 423 11.78 -38.66 8.80
C ARG A 423 10.99 -38.18 10.00
N GLU A 424 9.97 -38.94 10.41
CA GLU A 424 9.25 -38.70 11.66
C GLU A 424 10.20 -38.69 12.86
N ILE A 425 9.98 -37.73 13.76
CA ILE A 425 10.79 -37.57 14.97
C ILE A 425 10.30 -38.51 16.06
N HIS A 426 11.22 -39.26 16.67
CA HIS A 426 10.93 -40.12 17.81
C HIS A 426 10.28 -39.31 18.96
N PRO A 427 9.27 -39.83 19.69
CA PRO A 427 8.55 -39.10 20.73
C PRO A 427 9.44 -38.42 21.78
N THR A 428 10.53 -39.08 22.20
CA THR A 428 11.51 -38.49 23.13
C THR A 428 12.21 -37.27 22.56
N ALA A 429 12.63 -37.31 21.28
CA ALA A 429 13.27 -36.17 20.64
C ALA A 429 12.29 -34.99 20.47
N ARG A 430 11.03 -35.27 20.12
CA ARG A 430 9.98 -34.24 20.08
C ARG A 430 9.78 -33.60 21.46
N LYS A 431 9.74 -34.40 22.53
CA LYS A 431 9.63 -33.90 23.91
C LYS A 431 10.82 -33.03 24.30
N ASN A 432 12.04 -33.39 23.89
CA ASN A 432 13.22 -32.55 24.11
C ASN A 432 13.09 -31.21 23.38
N LEU A 433 12.67 -31.20 22.12
CA LEU A 433 12.45 -29.97 21.35
C LEU A 433 11.36 -29.09 21.97
N ILE A 434 10.29 -29.69 22.53
CA ILE A 434 9.28 -28.97 23.31
C ILE A 434 9.94 -28.31 24.53
N ASN A 435 10.77 -29.03 25.28
CA ASN A 435 11.47 -28.46 26.44
C ASN A 435 12.40 -27.29 26.05
N VAL A 436 13.19 -27.44 24.98
CA VAL A 436 14.04 -26.36 24.43
C VAL A 436 13.18 -25.16 24.05
N SER A 437 12.07 -25.40 23.33
CA SER A 437 11.19 -24.33 22.86
C SER A 437 10.55 -23.55 24.01
N LYS A 438 10.19 -24.21 25.12
CA LYS A 438 9.64 -23.54 26.31
C LYS A 438 10.64 -22.59 26.95
N VAL A 439 11.91 -23.01 27.07
CA VAL A 439 12.97 -22.18 27.68
C VAL A 439 13.22 -20.94 26.85
N LEU A 440 13.36 -21.11 25.54
CA LEU A 440 13.51 -19.99 24.61
C LEU A 440 12.25 -19.11 24.56
N GLN A 441 11.04 -19.69 24.62
CA GLN A 441 9.81 -18.91 24.69
C GLN A 441 9.75 -18.04 25.95
N ALA A 442 10.18 -18.55 27.10
CA ALA A 442 10.28 -17.75 28.33
C ALA A 442 11.27 -16.58 28.15
N LEU A 443 12.40 -16.83 27.49
CA LEU A 443 13.39 -15.80 27.15
C LEU A 443 12.80 -14.72 26.22
N PHE A 444 12.16 -15.09 25.11
CA PHE A 444 11.52 -14.15 24.18
C PHE A 444 10.33 -13.39 24.78
N ASN A 445 9.72 -13.92 25.84
CA ASN A 445 8.65 -13.26 26.62
C ASN A 445 9.16 -12.41 27.79
N PHE A 446 10.48 -12.32 27.98
CA PHE A 446 11.12 -11.69 29.13
C PHE A 446 10.54 -12.19 30.46
N ALA A 447 10.38 -13.51 30.59
CA ALA A 447 9.76 -14.17 31.71
C ALA A 447 10.72 -15.18 32.37
N GLN A 448 10.44 -15.50 33.63
CA GLN A 448 11.12 -16.55 34.38
C GLN A 448 10.12 -17.64 34.76
N PHE A 449 10.58 -18.88 34.89
CA PHE A 449 9.77 -19.98 35.38
C PHE A 449 9.49 -19.83 36.87
N GLY A 450 8.23 -20.07 37.25
CA GLY A 450 7.74 -19.99 38.63
C GLY A 450 7.32 -21.36 39.19
N SER A 451 6.39 -21.31 40.15
CA SER A 451 5.93 -22.49 40.91
C SER A 451 5.13 -23.50 40.09
N SER A 452 4.53 -23.12 38.95
CA SER A 452 3.83 -24.03 38.04
C SER A 452 4.78 -24.96 37.29
N GLU A 453 6.01 -24.52 37.02
CA GLU A 453 7.01 -25.23 36.24
C GLU A 453 8.36 -25.30 36.99
N LYS A 454 8.31 -25.74 38.26
CA LYS A 454 9.47 -25.76 39.18
C LYS A 454 10.73 -26.42 38.62
N HIS A 455 10.57 -27.44 37.78
CA HIS A 455 11.68 -28.19 37.20
C HIS A 455 12.50 -27.39 36.18
N PHE A 456 11.96 -26.28 35.65
CA PHE A 456 12.70 -25.35 34.78
C PHE A 456 13.33 -24.16 35.53
N ILE A 457 13.03 -23.95 36.83
CA ILE A 457 13.61 -22.85 37.64
C ILE A 457 15.16 -22.77 37.55
N PRO A 458 15.92 -23.89 37.55
CA PRO A 458 17.38 -23.83 37.42
C PRO A 458 17.88 -23.10 36.15
N LEU A 459 17.03 -22.95 35.13
CA LEU A 459 17.37 -22.29 33.87
C LEU A 459 17.13 -20.77 33.93
N ASN A 460 16.47 -20.24 34.97
CA ASN A 460 16.19 -18.82 35.09
C ASN A 460 17.47 -17.96 35.10
N GLY A 461 18.58 -18.49 35.61
CA GLY A 461 19.89 -17.82 35.56
C GLY A 461 20.33 -17.56 34.13
N TRP A 462 20.24 -18.58 33.28
CA TRP A 462 20.57 -18.50 31.84
C TRP A 462 19.60 -17.60 31.07
N ILE A 463 18.30 -17.65 31.39
CA ILE A 463 17.29 -16.78 30.76
C ILE A 463 17.59 -15.31 31.10
N THR A 464 17.90 -15.03 32.37
CA THR A 464 18.17 -13.66 32.83
C THR A 464 19.45 -13.11 32.21
N SER A 465 20.48 -13.94 32.03
CA SER A 465 21.74 -13.50 31.40
C SER A 465 21.58 -13.11 29.94
N HIS A 466 20.68 -13.77 29.18
CA HIS A 466 20.49 -13.53 27.73
C HIS A 466 19.32 -12.59 27.40
N MET A 467 18.59 -12.10 28.41
CA MET A 467 17.43 -11.24 28.19
C MET A 467 17.81 -9.94 27.47
N GLY A 468 18.98 -9.37 27.77
CA GLY A 468 19.51 -8.20 27.08
C GLY A 468 19.82 -8.47 25.61
N ASP A 469 20.42 -9.63 25.31
CA ASP A 469 20.78 -10.01 23.94
C ASP A 469 19.55 -10.15 23.05
N ILE A 470 18.47 -10.76 23.57
CA ILE A 470 17.21 -10.86 22.83
C ILE A 470 16.53 -9.51 22.65
N LYS A 471 16.57 -8.61 23.65
CA LYS A 471 16.03 -7.26 23.47
C LYS A 471 16.75 -6.52 22.33
N ASN A 472 18.07 -6.59 22.31
CA ASN A 472 18.88 -5.98 21.25
C ASN A 472 18.58 -6.63 19.90
N TYR A 473 18.52 -7.96 19.83
CA TYR A 473 18.17 -8.69 18.61
C TYR A 473 16.79 -8.28 18.04
N LEU A 474 15.77 -8.18 18.90
CA LEU A 474 14.42 -7.76 18.47
C LEU A 474 14.38 -6.30 17.99
N GLN A 475 15.19 -5.42 18.58
CA GLN A 475 15.37 -4.05 18.08
C GLN A 475 16.07 -4.05 16.72
N GLU A 476 17.15 -4.81 16.55
CA GLU A 476 17.86 -4.88 15.26
C GLU A 476 17.00 -5.46 14.13
N ILE A 477 16.04 -6.35 14.43
CA ILE A 477 15.08 -6.87 13.43
C ILE A 477 14.31 -5.72 12.77
N ILE A 478 13.83 -4.76 13.55
CA ILE A 478 12.97 -3.66 13.07
C ILE A 478 13.75 -2.48 12.47
N GLU A 479 15.08 -2.45 12.66
CA GLU A 479 15.99 -1.51 12.01
C GLU A 479 16.21 -1.87 10.53
N VAL A 480 15.24 -1.51 9.70
CA VAL A 480 15.25 -1.79 8.26
C VAL A 480 14.72 -0.61 7.44
N GLY A 481 15.31 -0.37 6.26
CA GLY A 481 14.93 0.70 5.34
C GLY A 481 13.55 0.47 4.68
N GLU A 482 13.00 1.53 4.08
CA GLU A 482 11.67 1.49 3.49
C GLU A 482 11.60 0.70 2.17
N PRO A 483 10.43 0.12 1.81
CA PRO A 483 10.30 -0.79 0.67
C PRO A 483 10.52 -0.07 -0.66
N GLU A 484 10.21 1.21 -0.75
CA GLU A 484 10.47 2.02 -1.95
C GLU A 484 11.97 2.06 -2.27
N ASP A 485 12.82 2.17 -1.25
CA ASP A 485 14.28 2.20 -1.40
C ASP A 485 14.83 0.78 -1.63
N TYR A 486 14.33 -0.23 -0.91
CA TYR A 486 14.82 -1.61 -1.01
C TYR A 486 14.38 -2.33 -2.29
N LEU A 487 13.09 -2.25 -2.63
CA LEU A 487 12.48 -2.90 -3.79
C LEU A 487 12.65 -2.08 -5.08
N GLN A 488 13.15 -0.84 -4.96
CA GLN A 488 13.28 0.13 -6.06
C GLN A 488 11.94 0.40 -6.74
N VAL A 489 10.88 0.42 -5.95
CA VAL A 489 9.52 0.70 -6.39
C VAL A 489 9.21 2.17 -6.10
N ASP A 490 8.76 2.89 -7.12
CA ASP A 490 8.29 4.26 -6.97
C ASP A 490 6.78 4.37 -7.30
N LYS A 491 6.15 5.46 -6.86
CA LYS A 491 4.73 5.72 -7.11
C LYS A 491 4.37 5.88 -8.60
N TYR A 492 5.36 6.05 -9.47
CA TYR A 492 5.18 6.21 -10.90
C TYR A 492 5.41 4.91 -11.67
N MET A 493 5.82 3.84 -10.98
CA MET A 493 6.09 2.54 -11.59
C MET A 493 4.86 1.99 -12.33
N GLU A 494 3.65 2.26 -11.85
CA GLU A 494 2.40 1.88 -12.55
C GLU A 494 2.28 2.53 -13.94
N LEU A 495 2.76 3.76 -14.07
CA LEU A 495 2.70 4.53 -15.32
C LEU A 495 3.80 4.13 -16.31
N THR A 496 4.86 3.48 -15.82
CA THR A 496 6.03 3.10 -16.63
C THR A 496 6.03 1.62 -17.01
N GLN A 497 5.08 0.84 -16.51
CA GLN A 497 4.93 -0.57 -16.84
C GLN A 497 4.65 -0.75 -18.34
N LYS A 498 5.48 -1.59 -18.97
CA LYS A 498 5.35 -1.88 -20.41
C LYS A 498 4.28 -2.92 -20.74
N THR A 499 4.05 -3.82 -19.79
CA THR A 499 3.16 -4.96 -19.90
C THR A 499 2.16 -4.88 -18.77
N LYS A 500 0.88 -5.00 -19.10
CA LYS A 500 -0.19 -5.09 -18.10
C LYS A 500 0.03 -6.32 -17.22
N PRO A 501 -0.21 -6.23 -15.90
CA PRO A 501 -0.14 -7.38 -15.02
C PRO A 501 -1.18 -8.42 -15.44
N VAL A 502 -0.81 -9.69 -15.34
CA VAL A 502 -1.66 -10.83 -15.70
C VAL A 502 -1.72 -11.75 -14.50
N ILE A 503 -2.94 -12.11 -14.08
CA ILE A 503 -3.17 -13.13 -13.07
C ILE A 503 -3.90 -14.32 -13.68
N ILE A 504 -3.64 -15.51 -13.15
CA ILE A 504 -4.40 -16.73 -13.45
C ILE A 504 -5.22 -17.00 -12.20
N ILE A 505 -6.54 -16.96 -12.33
CA ILE A 505 -7.48 -17.04 -11.20
C ILE A 505 -8.58 -18.04 -11.52
N SER A 506 -8.97 -18.84 -10.54
CA SER A 506 -10.05 -19.81 -10.68
C SER A 506 -11.43 -19.15 -10.64
N LEU A 507 -12.42 -19.79 -11.27
CA LEU A 507 -13.80 -19.30 -11.25
C LEU A 507 -14.40 -19.21 -9.83
N PRO A 508 -14.17 -20.17 -8.91
CA PRO A 508 -14.60 -20.02 -7.52
C PRO A 508 -13.97 -18.81 -6.82
N GLU A 509 -12.68 -18.54 -7.02
CA GLU A 509 -12.02 -17.37 -6.42
C GLU A 509 -12.65 -16.05 -6.91
N ILE A 510 -12.94 -15.93 -8.21
CA ILE A 510 -13.65 -14.76 -8.76
C ILE A 510 -15.00 -14.59 -8.08
N CYS A 511 -15.80 -15.66 -8.03
CA CYS A 511 -17.17 -15.59 -7.52
C CYS A 511 -17.19 -15.33 -6.01
N ASN A 512 -16.33 -16.00 -5.24
CA ASN A 512 -16.20 -15.80 -3.79
C ASN A 512 -15.77 -14.36 -3.47
N THR A 513 -14.80 -13.83 -4.22
CA THR A 513 -14.35 -12.44 -4.05
C THR A 513 -15.46 -11.46 -4.38
N HIS A 514 -16.17 -11.66 -5.49
CA HIS A 514 -17.32 -10.85 -5.88
C HIS A 514 -18.40 -10.89 -4.79
N GLN A 515 -18.86 -12.08 -4.38
CA GLN A 515 -19.87 -12.23 -3.32
C GLN A 515 -19.46 -11.55 -2.02
N LEU A 516 -18.20 -11.71 -1.62
CA LEU A 516 -17.65 -11.10 -0.41
C LEU A 516 -17.70 -9.58 -0.48
N ILE A 517 -17.36 -8.98 -1.63
CA ILE A 517 -17.42 -7.53 -1.82
C ILE A 517 -18.87 -7.05 -1.87
N SER A 518 -19.75 -7.67 -2.66
CA SER A 518 -21.16 -7.27 -2.76
C SER A 518 -21.86 -7.28 -1.41
N LYS A 519 -21.62 -8.32 -0.59
CA LYS A 519 -22.20 -8.42 0.76
C LYS A 519 -21.73 -7.32 1.71
N ASN A 520 -20.50 -6.83 1.53
CA ASN A 520 -19.81 -5.95 2.46
C ASN A 520 -19.54 -4.54 1.91
N LEU A 521 -20.07 -4.20 0.73
CA LEU A 521 -19.73 -2.98 0.00
C LEU A 521 -19.96 -1.71 0.84
N ASP A 522 -21.04 -1.68 1.62
CA ASP A 522 -21.38 -0.55 2.49
C ASP A 522 -20.47 -0.40 3.72
N SER A 523 -19.78 -1.46 4.11
CA SER A 523 -18.77 -1.42 5.17
C SER A 523 -17.38 -1.11 4.62
N LEU A 524 -17.13 -1.40 3.34
CA LEU A 524 -15.87 -1.10 2.66
C LEU A 524 -15.77 0.36 2.21
N VAL A 525 -16.87 0.92 1.72
CA VAL A 525 -16.94 2.28 1.17
C VAL A 525 -18.03 3.04 1.90
N ALA A 526 -17.72 4.23 2.40
CA ALA A 526 -18.70 5.07 3.09
C ALA A 526 -19.93 5.34 2.19
N LYS A 527 -21.14 5.31 2.76
CA LYS A 527 -22.40 5.42 2.00
C LYS A 527 -22.53 6.72 1.16
N GLY A 528 -21.79 7.77 1.51
CA GLY A 528 -21.77 9.04 0.79
C GLY A 528 -20.87 9.07 -0.45
N GLU A 529 -19.92 8.15 -0.58
CA GLU A 529 -18.87 8.20 -1.61
C GLU A 529 -19.31 7.49 -2.89
N LYS A 530 -20.27 8.06 -3.61
CA LYS A 530 -20.78 7.49 -4.87
C LYS A 530 -19.73 7.40 -5.98
N ASP A 531 -18.72 8.27 -5.92
CA ASP A 531 -17.64 8.35 -6.91
C ASP A 531 -16.46 7.41 -6.57
N ASP A 532 -16.58 6.59 -5.53
CA ASP A 532 -15.53 5.63 -5.17
C ASP A 532 -15.35 4.57 -6.28
N PRO A 533 -14.09 4.29 -6.70
CA PRO A 533 -13.75 3.29 -7.71
C PRO A 533 -14.42 1.92 -7.53
N MET A 534 -14.51 1.44 -6.28
CA MET A 534 -15.10 0.13 -6.00
C MET A 534 -16.60 0.14 -6.27
N ARG A 535 -17.33 1.17 -5.85
CA ARG A 535 -18.79 1.28 -6.11
C ARG A 535 -19.10 1.35 -7.59
N ILE A 536 -18.28 2.05 -8.37
CA ILE A 536 -18.45 2.16 -9.82
C ILE A 536 -18.27 0.79 -10.49
N ILE A 537 -17.19 0.06 -10.17
CA ILE A 537 -16.96 -1.29 -10.73
C ILE A 537 -18.06 -2.26 -10.30
N MET A 538 -18.47 -2.24 -9.03
CA MET A 538 -19.52 -3.14 -8.52
C MET A 538 -20.86 -2.88 -9.20
N LYS A 539 -21.22 -1.61 -9.43
CA LYS A 539 -22.45 -1.26 -10.16
C LYS A 539 -22.46 -1.83 -11.58
N GLU A 540 -21.31 -1.85 -12.27
CA GLU A 540 -21.21 -2.47 -13.60
C GLU A 540 -21.32 -3.99 -13.54
N LEU A 541 -20.73 -4.61 -12.51
CA LEU A 541 -20.88 -6.05 -12.29
C LEU A 541 -22.33 -6.43 -11.98
N ASP A 542 -23.06 -5.58 -11.23
CA ASP A 542 -24.47 -5.77 -10.90
C ASP A 542 -25.38 -5.76 -12.14
N GLU A 543 -25.00 -5.08 -13.24
CA GLU A 543 -25.74 -5.10 -14.51
C GLU A 543 -25.77 -6.50 -15.14
N PHE A 544 -24.79 -7.36 -14.82
CA PHE A 544 -24.73 -8.75 -15.28
C PHE A 544 -25.41 -9.73 -14.32
N GLY A 545 -26.08 -9.22 -13.27
CA GLY A 545 -26.70 -10.01 -12.22
C GLY A 545 -25.71 -10.56 -11.19
N PRO A 546 -26.21 -11.31 -10.19
CA PRO A 546 -25.38 -11.85 -9.12
C PRO A 546 -24.30 -12.79 -9.66
N PRO A 547 -23.18 -12.97 -8.94
CA PRO A 547 -22.16 -13.93 -9.30
C PRO A 547 -22.77 -15.34 -9.40
N PRO A 548 -22.44 -16.12 -10.44
CA PRO A 548 -23.03 -17.44 -10.65
C PRO A 548 -22.65 -18.38 -9.52
N ASP A 549 -23.55 -19.30 -9.20
CA ASP A 549 -23.29 -20.38 -8.25
C ASP A 549 -22.42 -21.44 -8.96
N ILE A 550 -21.15 -21.51 -8.54
CA ILE A 550 -20.15 -22.42 -9.13
C ILE A 550 -19.88 -23.52 -8.11
N ALA A 551 -19.90 -24.77 -8.58
CA ALA A 551 -19.62 -25.90 -7.72
C ALA A 551 -18.22 -25.80 -7.12
N ALA A 552 -18.05 -26.18 -5.86
CA ALA A 552 -16.79 -26.02 -5.13
C ALA A 552 -15.64 -26.87 -5.70
N ASP A 553 -15.94 -27.88 -6.52
CA ASP A 553 -15.00 -28.77 -7.21
C ASP A 553 -14.59 -28.27 -8.61
N ASP A 554 -14.97 -27.05 -8.96
CA ASP A 554 -14.74 -26.46 -10.27
C ASP A 554 -13.38 -25.73 -10.36
N ASP A 555 -12.33 -26.50 -10.70
CA ASP A 555 -10.95 -26.01 -10.77
C ASP A 555 -10.61 -25.25 -12.07
N ARG A 556 -11.61 -24.70 -12.78
CA ARG A 556 -11.31 -23.98 -14.03
C ARG A 556 -10.70 -22.63 -13.75
N GLU A 557 -9.59 -22.38 -14.43
CA GLU A 557 -8.84 -21.14 -14.36
C GLU A 557 -9.09 -20.24 -15.57
N VAL A 558 -9.02 -18.93 -15.32
CA VAL A 558 -9.14 -17.88 -16.32
C VAL A 558 -7.93 -16.96 -16.17
N GLN A 559 -7.35 -16.58 -17.31
CA GLN A 559 -6.31 -15.56 -17.34
C GLN A 559 -6.96 -14.17 -17.43
N LEU A 560 -6.72 -13.33 -16.43
CA LEU A 560 -7.15 -11.93 -16.41
C LEU A 560 -5.95 -11.02 -16.67
N THR A 561 -6.04 -10.20 -17.71
CA THR A 561 -5.09 -9.10 -17.94
C THR A 561 -5.61 -7.88 -17.20
N LEU A 562 -5.04 -7.59 -16.04
CA LEU A 562 -5.49 -6.54 -15.14
C LEU A 562 -5.29 -5.16 -15.78
N SER A 563 -6.32 -4.32 -15.70
CA SER A 563 -6.33 -2.98 -16.29
C SER A 563 -6.87 -1.94 -15.32
N ASN A 564 -6.25 -0.75 -15.32
CA ASN A 564 -6.79 0.38 -14.59
C ASN A 564 -7.87 1.08 -15.41
N LYS A 565 -9.10 1.12 -14.91
CA LYS A 565 -10.18 1.93 -15.48
C LYS A 565 -10.09 3.40 -15.10
N PHE A 566 -9.61 3.69 -13.89
CA PHE A 566 -9.56 5.01 -13.29
C PHE A 566 -8.15 5.58 -13.40
N GLN A 567 -7.52 5.51 -14.58
CA GLN A 567 -6.22 6.14 -14.82
C GLN A 567 -6.31 7.63 -14.46
N LYS A 568 -6.03 7.94 -13.19
CA LYS A 568 -6.09 9.29 -12.66
C LYS A 568 -5.01 10.08 -13.36
N THR A 569 -5.39 11.22 -13.91
CA THR A 569 -4.43 12.16 -14.43
C THR A 569 -3.55 12.58 -13.27
N ILE A 570 -2.23 12.39 -13.38
CA ILE A 570 -1.21 12.87 -12.43
C ILE A 570 -1.38 14.36 -12.07
N GLU A 571 -2.21 15.08 -12.82
CA GLU A 571 -2.72 16.42 -12.53
C GLU A 571 -3.21 16.63 -11.09
N GLU A 572 -3.83 15.63 -10.42
CA GLU A 572 -4.26 15.79 -9.02
C GLU A 572 -3.07 16.00 -8.07
N GLU A 573 -1.90 15.41 -8.35
CA GLU A 573 -0.67 15.64 -7.57
C GLU A 573 0.01 16.98 -7.89
N LEU A 574 -0.33 17.61 -9.02
CA LEU A 574 0.16 18.92 -9.42
C LEU A 574 -0.76 20.04 -8.92
N SER A 575 -1.38 19.87 -7.75
CA SER A 575 -2.21 20.90 -7.13
C SER A 575 -1.45 22.24 -7.18
N PRO A 576 -1.98 23.25 -7.90
CA PRO A 576 -1.33 24.54 -8.03
C PRO A 576 -1.00 25.15 -6.66
N GLY A 577 -1.80 24.85 -5.63
CA GLY A 577 -1.61 25.27 -4.26
C GLY A 577 -0.35 24.72 -3.60
N GLU A 578 -0.04 23.43 -3.72
CA GLU A 578 1.17 22.83 -3.13
C GLU A 578 2.44 23.34 -3.82
N SER A 579 2.41 23.44 -5.16
CA SER A 579 3.51 24.03 -5.92
C SER A 579 3.77 25.48 -5.51
N LEU A 580 2.71 26.27 -5.34
CA LEU A 580 2.80 27.66 -4.90
C LEU A 580 3.30 27.75 -3.45
N LEU A 581 2.89 26.82 -2.59
CA LEU A 581 3.33 26.74 -1.20
C LEU A 581 4.84 26.55 -1.12
N SER A 582 5.38 25.52 -1.79
CA SER A 582 6.83 25.26 -1.81
C SER A 582 7.63 26.42 -2.42
N GLN A 583 7.16 27.00 -3.53
CA GLN A 583 7.82 28.17 -4.14
C GLN A 583 7.83 29.36 -3.18
N THR A 584 6.72 29.63 -2.49
CA THR A 584 6.62 30.76 -1.56
C THR A 584 7.50 30.56 -0.33
N LYS A 585 7.61 29.33 0.19
CA LYS A 585 8.53 29.01 1.29
C LYS A 585 9.99 29.24 0.89
N GLU A 586 10.40 28.79 -0.29
CA GLU A 586 11.79 29.01 -0.76
C GLU A 586 12.08 30.50 -0.97
N MET A 587 11.10 31.29 -1.45
CA MET A 587 11.22 32.75 -1.52
C MET A 587 11.43 33.38 -0.14
N VAL A 588 10.67 32.96 0.88
CA VAL A 588 10.84 33.44 2.26
C VAL A 588 12.21 33.02 2.82
N ILE A 589 12.65 31.79 2.57
CA ILE A 589 13.97 31.28 3.00
C ILE A 589 15.10 32.07 2.33
N SER A 590 14.98 32.35 1.03
CA SER A 590 15.92 33.17 0.27
C SER A 590 16.01 34.59 0.85
N LEU A 591 14.86 35.21 1.11
CA LEU A 591 14.76 36.54 1.70
C LEU A 591 15.37 36.59 3.10
N LEU A 592 15.05 35.64 3.99
CA LEU A 592 15.59 35.57 5.34
C LEU A 592 17.12 35.42 5.37
N ARG A 593 17.71 34.79 4.35
CA ARG A 593 19.15 34.64 4.19
C ARG A 593 19.82 35.90 3.63
N ALA A 594 19.14 36.65 2.76
CA ALA A 594 19.69 37.88 2.18
C ALA A 594 19.76 39.03 3.20
N LEU A 595 18.88 39.02 4.20
CA LEU A 595 18.86 40.04 5.23
C LEU A 595 20.02 39.87 6.23
N PRO A 596 20.64 40.99 6.69
CA PRO A 596 21.57 40.95 7.81
C PRO A 596 20.87 40.33 9.03
N THR A 597 21.62 39.53 9.80
CA THR A 597 21.09 38.85 10.99
C THR A 597 20.45 39.87 11.92
N LEU A 598 19.13 39.76 12.13
CA LEU A 598 18.41 40.67 13.01
C LEU A 598 19.01 40.56 14.43
N PRO A 599 19.14 41.67 15.17
CA PRO A 599 19.64 41.59 16.55
C PRO A 599 18.74 40.67 17.38
N GLU A 600 19.36 39.88 18.26
CA GLU A 600 18.68 38.97 19.19
C GLU A 600 17.80 39.81 20.13
N GLN A 601 16.53 40.00 19.77
CA GLN A 601 15.58 40.69 20.63
C GLN A 601 15.36 39.78 21.85
N LYS A 602 15.79 40.25 23.03
CA LYS A 602 15.38 39.70 24.33
C LYS A 602 13.91 40.05 24.62
N ASP A 603 13.04 39.90 23.62
CA ASP A 603 11.64 40.23 23.76
C ASP A 603 11.04 39.26 24.78
N GLN A 604 10.63 39.84 25.91
CA GLN A 604 9.93 39.17 27.01
C GLN A 604 8.49 38.81 26.63
N SER A 605 8.07 39.09 25.39
CA SER A 605 6.77 38.73 24.86
C SER A 605 6.82 37.34 24.23
N ASP A 606 6.06 36.39 24.79
CA ASP A 606 5.81 35.04 24.25
C ASP A 606 5.07 35.04 22.90
N GLU A 607 4.92 36.18 22.24
CA GLU A 607 4.21 36.25 20.96
C GLU A 607 5.01 35.55 19.85
N PRO A 608 4.37 34.64 19.10
CA PRO A 608 5.04 33.93 18.03
C PRO A 608 5.43 34.92 16.93
N PRO A 609 6.61 34.78 16.31
CA PRO A 609 6.99 35.64 15.22
C PRO A 609 5.98 35.51 14.08
N ASN A 610 5.57 36.65 13.53
CA ASN A 610 4.68 36.71 12.38
C ASN A 610 5.45 37.10 11.11
N LEU A 611 4.98 36.65 9.95
CA LEU A 611 5.68 36.85 8.68
C LEU A 611 5.56 38.30 8.19
N VAL A 612 4.45 38.98 8.49
CA VAL A 612 4.20 40.35 8.04
C VAL A 612 5.25 41.32 8.61
N ASP A 613 5.58 41.19 9.89
CA ASP A 613 6.60 42.01 10.55
C ASP A 613 7.99 41.73 10.01
N VAL A 614 8.29 40.46 9.70
CA VAL A 614 9.55 40.08 9.04
C VAL A 614 9.67 40.76 7.69
N LEU A 615 8.63 40.72 6.86
CA LEU A 615 8.62 41.35 5.54
C LEU A 615 8.71 42.87 5.64
N ASN A 616 8.06 43.50 6.63
CA ASN A 616 8.16 44.94 6.85
C ASN A 616 9.57 45.37 7.31
N LYS A 617 10.21 44.60 8.20
CA LYS A 617 11.61 44.83 8.59
C LYS A 617 12.55 44.64 7.40
N ALA A 618 12.29 43.64 6.55
CA ALA A 618 13.05 43.39 5.32
C ALA A 618 12.99 44.57 4.36
N ARG A 619 11.77 45.10 4.12
CA ARG A 619 11.51 46.29 3.28
C ARG A 619 12.27 47.52 3.77
N GLN A 620 12.39 47.70 5.08
CA GLN A 620 13.13 48.83 5.67
C GLN A 620 14.65 48.66 5.56
N ALA A 621 15.14 47.43 5.69
CA ALA A 621 16.57 47.13 5.61
C ALA A 621 17.11 47.25 4.18
N ASP A 622 16.36 46.77 3.19
CA ASP A 622 16.74 46.83 1.78
C ASP A 622 15.52 47.12 0.88
N PRO A 623 15.35 48.37 0.43
CA PRO A 623 14.26 48.74 -0.48
C PRO A 623 14.26 48.02 -1.83
N SER A 624 15.38 47.39 -2.23
CA SER A 624 15.47 46.64 -3.49
C SER A 624 14.71 45.30 -3.45
N LEU A 625 14.34 44.81 -2.26
CA LEU A 625 13.57 43.58 -2.05
C LEU A 625 12.04 43.76 -2.22
N GLU A 626 11.56 44.99 -2.38
CA GLU A 626 10.13 45.28 -2.55
C GLU A 626 9.39 44.42 -3.60
N PRO A 627 9.91 44.18 -4.82
CA PRO A 627 9.24 43.32 -5.79
C PRO A 627 9.10 41.87 -5.31
N GLU A 628 10.08 41.36 -4.56
CA GLU A 628 10.08 39.99 -4.04
C GLU A 628 9.09 39.86 -2.87
N ILE A 629 9.08 40.84 -1.96
CA ILE A 629 8.12 40.95 -0.85
C ILE A 629 6.68 41.02 -1.38
N LYS A 630 6.42 41.86 -2.38
CA LYS A 630 5.10 41.98 -2.99
C LYS A 630 4.63 40.65 -3.59
N LYS A 631 5.53 39.94 -4.27
CA LYS A 631 5.23 38.62 -4.84
C LYS A 631 4.94 37.57 -3.76
N ILE A 632 5.65 37.59 -2.63
CA ILE A 632 5.36 36.72 -1.47
C ILE A 632 3.96 37.01 -0.93
N LEU A 633 3.61 38.28 -0.71
CA LEU A 633 2.28 38.68 -0.21
C LEU A 633 1.15 38.28 -1.17
N ASP A 634 1.35 38.43 -2.48
CA ASP A 634 0.37 38.01 -3.48
C ASP A 634 0.20 36.48 -3.52
N ASN A 635 1.29 35.72 -3.33
CA ASN A 635 1.23 34.27 -3.22
C ASN A 635 0.51 33.83 -1.94
N LEU A 636 0.74 34.48 -0.79
CA LEU A 636 0.09 34.15 0.48
C LEU A 636 -1.43 34.31 0.39
N LYS A 637 -1.93 35.36 -0.26
CA LYS A 637 -3.38 35.53 -0.51
C LYS A 637 -3.97 34.37 -1.31
N LYS A 638 -3.28 33.93 -2.37
CA LYS A 638 -3.70 32.78 -3.16
C LYS A 638 -3.65 31.48 -2.35
N LEU A 639 -2.66 31.33 -1.46
CA LEU A 639 -2.56 30.17 -0.57
C LEU A 639 -3.67 30.14 0.48
N GLU A 640 -4.17 31.30 0.90
CA GLU A 640 -5.32 31.43 1.79
C GLU A 640 -6.61 30.99 1.08
N GLU A 641 -6.77 31.30 -0.22
CA GLU A 641 -7.87 30.75 -1.04
C GLU A 641 -7.84 29.22 -1.12
N TYR A 642 -6.65 28.60 -1.03
CA TYR A 642 -6.48 27.14 -0.96
C TYR A 642 -6.56 26.56 0.47
N ASN A 643 -6.86 27.37 1.48
CA ASN A 643 -6.85 26.99 2.91
C ASN A 643 -5.51 26.41 3.41
N LEU A 644 -4.39 26.80 2.80
CA LEU A 644 -3.04 26.34 3.17
C LEU A 644 -2.32 27.30 4.14
N THR A 645 -2.85 28.51 4.32
CA THR A 645 -2.37 29.52 5.24
C THR A 645 -3.52 30.41 5.68
N THR A 646 -3.32 31.25 6.69
CA THR A 646 -4.34 32.17 7.18
C THR A 646 -3.75 33.55 7.45
N SER A 647 -4.48 34.60 7.09
CA SER A 647 -4.12 35.97 7.46
C SER A 647 -4.47 36.29 8.93
N ALA A 648 -5.33 35.49 9.56
CA ALA A 648 -5.82 35.72 10.94
C ALA A 648 -4.70 35.67 12.00
N ASP A 649 -3.63 34.92 11.75
CA ASP A 649 -2.45 34.84 12.62
C ASP A 649 -1.24 35.63 12.08
N ASN A 650 -1.47 36.58 11.15
CA ASN A 650 -0.43 37.30 10.42
C ASN A 650 0.59 36.35 9.74
N TYR A 651 0.10 35.18 9.29
CA TYR A 651 0.87 34.09 8.67
C TYR A 651 1.94 33.48 9.60
N SER A 652 1.73 33.49 10.91
CA SER A 652 2.63 32.85 11.87
C SER A 652 2.72 31.33 11.66
N SER A 653 1.59 30.66 11.37
CA SER A 653 1.52 29.25 10.99
C SER A 653 2.39 28.92 9.76
N PHE A 654 2.41 29.80 8.75
CA PHE A 654 3.28 29.67 7.59
C PHE A 654 4.75 29.78 7.97
N LEU A 655 5.11 30.78 8.80
CA LEU A 655 6.49 30.96 9.25
C LEU A 655 6.97 29.77 10.10
N LYS A 656 6.09 29.19 10.92
CA LYS A 656 6.34 27.94 11.65
C LYS A 656 6.59 26.77 10.71
N ALA A 657 5.83 26.66 9.61
CA ALA A 657 6.08 25.65 8.59
C ALA A 657 7.42 25.85 7.87
N VAL A 658 7.83 27.10 7.62
CA VAL A 658 9.17 27.43 7.11
C VAL A 658 10.24 27.07 8.13
N ALA A 659 10.03 27.36 9.41
CA ALA A 659 10.98 27.04 10.48
C ALA A 659 11.22 25.52 10.58
N LEU A 660 10.15 24.72 10.57
CA LEU A 660 10.24 23.25 10.53
C LEU A 660 11.01 22.75 9.30
N GLU A 661 10.78 23.37 8.13
CA GLU A 661 11.49 23.04 6.89
C GLU A 661 12.98 23.39 6.95
N VAL A 662 13.35 24.49 7.61
CA VAL A 662 14.75 24.86 7.84
C VAL A 662 15.44 23.91 8.82
N VAL A 663 14.74 23.49 9.88
CA VAL A 663 15.24 22.50 10.85
C VAL A 663 15.49 21.16 10.17
N ASN A 664 14.53 20.68 9.37
CA ASN A 664 14.60 19.38 8.69
C ASN A 664 15.26 19.44 7.30
N ARG A 665 15.95 20.54 6.97
CA ARG A 665 16.41 20.81 5.60
C ARG A 665 17.32 19.73 5.02
N ALA A 666 18.21 19.15 5.81
CA ALA A 666 19.12 18.10 5.36
C ALA A 666 18.37 16.83 4.92
N GLU A 667 17.39 16.42 5.72
CA GLU A 667 16.53 15.27 5.42
C GLU A 667 15.65 15.54 4.20
N ILE A 668 15.03 16.72 4.12
CA ILE A 668 14.23 17.15 2.96
C ILE A 668 15.09 17.16 1.68
N ARG A 669 16.34 17.62 1.76
CA ARG A 669 17.28 17.63 0.62
C ARG A 669 17.63 16.21 0.18
N GLU A 670 17.87 15.29 1.11
CA GLU A 670 18.08 13.89 0.76
C GLU A 670 16.84 13.27 0.07
N GLN A 671 15.64 13.55 0.61
CA GLN A 671 14.37 13.12 0.01
C GLN A 671 14.18 13.70 -1.40
N GLN A 672 14.45 14.99 -1.61
CA GLN A 672 14.39 15.65 -2.92
C GLN A 672 15.38 15.02 -3.92
N LYS A 673 16.60 14.69 -3.48
CA LYS A 673 17.59 14.01 -4.32
C LYS A 673 17.10 12.63 -4.76
N LYS A 674 16.53 11.85 -3.83
CA LYS A 674 15.91 10.55 -4.13
C LYS A 674 14.72 10.70 -5.07
N GLU A 675 13.83 11.67 -4.84
CA GLU A 675 12.67 11.94 -5.70
C GLU A 675 13.08 12.33 -7.12
N LYS A 676 14.07 13.20 -7.27
CA LYS A 676 14.64 13.58 -8.59
C LYS A 676 15.18 12.36 -9.34
N GLN A 677 15.92 11.48 -8.67
CA GLN A 677 16.44 10.24 -9.27
C GLN A 677 15.31 9.30 -9.70
N ARG A 678 14.27 9.13 -8.88
CA ARG A 678 13.08 8.34 -9.19
C ARG A 678 12.34 8.91 -10.40
N LEU A 679 12.02 10.20 -10.39
CA LEU A 679 11.37 10.89 -11.51
C LEU A 679 12.15 10.76 -12.82
N THR A 680 13.47 10.95 -12.77
CA THR A 680 14.34 10.80 -13.95
C THR A 680 14.31 9.38 -14.50
N THR A 681 14.36 8.37 -13.62
CA THR A 681 14.30 6.95 -13.99
C THR A 681 12.94 6.59 -14.58
N SER A 682 11.87 7.03 -13.94
CA SER A 682 10.50 6.83 -14.40
C SER A 682 10.26 7.48 -15.76
N LEU A 683 10.71 8.72 -15.97
CA LEU A 683 10.60 9.41 -17.26
C LEU A 683 11.38 8.69 -18.37
N ASN A 684 12.58 8.17 -18.07
CA ASN A 684 13.35 7.35 -19.00
C ASN A 684 12.64 6.03 -19.34
N ASN A 685 12.03 5.36 -18.36
CA ASN A 685 11.25 4.15 -18.59
C ASN A 685 9.99 4.43 -19.40
N LEU A 686 9.35 5.58 -19.15
CA LEU A 686 8.15 5.99 -19.87
C LEU A 686 8.43 6.30 -21.34
N ARG A 687 9.57 6.93 -21.64
CA ARG A 687 10.08 7.12 -23.02
C ARG A 687 10.44 5.80 -23.70
N LYS A 688 11.00 4.83 -22.96
CA LYS A 688 11.23 3.48 -23.49
C LYS A 688 9.92 2.76 -23.79
N HIS A 689 8.90 2.90 -22.93
CA HIS A 689 7.55 2.37 -23.15
C HIS A 689 6.90 3.02 -24.37
N GLN A 690 7.00 4.34 -24.49
CA GLN A 690 6.52 5.09 -25.65
C GLN A 690 7.12 4.55 -26.96
N LYS A 691 8.43 4.28 -26.99
CA LYS A 691 9.09 3.69 -28.15
C LYS A 691 8.51 2.30 -28.47
N TYR A 692 8.32 1.47 -27.45
CA TYR A 692 7.70 0.16 -27.60
C TYR A 692 6.27 0.23 -28.13
N LEU A 693 5.43 1.13 -27.61
CA LEU A 693 4.06 1.33 -28.09
C LEU A 693 4.02 1.77 -29.56
N ASN A 694 4.91 2.68 -29.97
CA ASN A 694 5.01 3.09 -31.38
C ASN A 694 5.43 1.92 -32.29
N GLU A 695 6.39 1.10 -31.85
CA GLU A 695 6.80 -0.10 -32.58
C GLU A 695 5.65 -1.12 -32.69
N GLN A 696 4.89 -1.32 -31.62
CA GLN A 696 3.70 -2.18 -31.61
C GLN A 696 2.60 -1.65 -32.54
N ILE A 697 2.29 -0.35 -32.48
CA ILE A 697 1.32 0.29 -33.39
C ILE A 697 1.75 0.11 -34.85
N ALA A 698 3.04 0.27 -35.16
CA ALA A 698 3.54 0.03 -36.52
C ALA A 698 3.34 -1.44 -36.96
N GLN A 699 3.65 -2.39 -36.07
CA GLN A 699 3.43 -3.82 -36.32
C GLN A 699 1.95 -4.17 -36.48
N TYR A 700 1.07 -3.61 -35.65
CA TYR A 700 -0.37 -3.85 -35.71
C TYR A 700 -0.99 -3.25 -36.97
N ASN A 701 -0.54 -2.06 -37.39
CA ASN A 701 -0.94 -1.49 -38.67
C ASN A 701 -0.51 -2.38 -39.85
N GLN A 702 0.73 -2.88 -39.83
CA GLN A 702 1.22 -3.81 -40.84
C GLN A 702 0.43 -5.13 -40.83
N TYR A 703 0.13 -5.67 -39.65
CA TYR A 703 -0.67 -6.88 -39.51
C TYR A 703 -2.12 -6.67 -39.94
N LEU A 704 -2.70 -5.51 -39.69
CA LEU A 704 -4.04 -5.13 -40.15
C LEU A 704 -4.07 -5.03 -41.68
N GLN A 705 -3.04 -4.46 -42.31
CA GLN A 705 -2.86 -4.48 -43.76
C GLN A 705 -2.74 -5.92 -44.29
N ASP A 706 -1.96 -6.78 -43.64
CA ASP A 706 -1.83 -8.20 -44.01
C ASP A 706 -3.15 -8.96 -43.84
N CYS A 707 -3.92 -8.68 -42.80
CA CYS A 707 -5.25 -9.25 -42.57
C CYS A 707 -6.22 -8.81 -43.66
N ARG A 708 -6.22 -7.53 -44.04
CA ARG A 708 -6.98 -7.01 -45.18
C ARG A 708 -6.58 -7.76 -46.46
N LEU A 709 -5.29 -7.84 -46.79
CA LEU A 709 -4.79 -8.57 -47.97
C LEU A 709 -5.24 -10.04 -47.98
N LYS A 710 -5.09 -10.74 -46.86
CA LYS A 710 -5.51 -12.15 -46.71
C LYS A 710 -7.03 -12.35 -46.75
N HIS A 711 -7.82 -11.35 -46.34
CA HIS A 711 -9.29 -11.43 -46.36
C HIS A 711 -9.83 -11.53 -47.80
N TYR A 712 -9.24 -10.79 -48.73
CA TYR A 712 -9.68 -10.77 -50.13
C TYR A 712 -8.91 -11.72 -51.06
N GLN A 713 -7.80 -12.32 -50.61
CA GLN A 713 -7.12 -13.39 -51.36
C GLN A 713 -7.81 -14.75 -51.15
N ASN A 714 -8.86 -15.03 -51.93
CA ASN A 714 -9.40 -16.38 -52.13
C ASN A 714 -9.08 -16.92 -53.53
N LYS A 715 -8.90 -18.25 -53.60
CA LYS A 715 -8.11 -19.07 -54.56
C LYS A 715 -8.41 -19.05 -56.07
N SER A 716 -9.06 -18.04 -56.65
CA SER A 716 -9.28 -18.03 -58.11
C SER A 716 -8.36 -17.06 -58.85
N LYS A 717 -7.34 -17.65 -59.49
CA LYS A 717 -6.53 -17.15 -60.62
C LYS A 717 -5.26 -16.38 -60.25
N LYS A 718 -4.15 -17.12 -60.33
CA LYS A 718 -2.82 -16.64 -60.73
C LYS A 718 -2.93 -15.59 -61.85
N LYS A 719 -2.94 -14.30 -61.50
CA LYS A 719 -2.60 -13.23 -62.43
C LYS A 719 -1.64 -12.26 -61.74
N LYS A 720 -0.38 -12.43 -62.17
CA LYS A 720 0.73 -11.47 -62.26
C LYS A 720 0.83 -10.40 -61.16
N LYS A 721 1.94 -10.50 -60.42
CA LYS A 721 2.63 -9.42 -59.71
C LYS A 721 2.36 -8.05 -60.36
N GLY A 722 1.67 -7.19 -59.63
CA GLY A 722 1.35 -5.82 -60.02
C GLY A 722 0.65 -5.17 -58.84
N ASP A 723 1.43 -4.44 -58.05
CA ASP A 723 0.97 -3.56 -56.99
C ASP A 723 -0.22 -2.70 -57.47
N GLY A 724 -1.33 -2.67 -56.73
CA GLY A 724 -2.39 -1.67 -56.93
C GLY A 724 -3.35 -1.84 -58.13
N ALA A 725 -3.69 -3.07 -58.55
CA ALA A 725 -4.77 -3.26 -59.54
C ALA A 725 -6.14 -2.90 -58.92
N LYS A 726 -6.62 -1.66 -59.14
CA LYS A 726 -7.96 -1.20 -58.74
C LYS A 726 -9.03 -2.24 -59.11
N VAL A 727 -9.73 -2.78 -58.11
CA VAL A 727 -10.88 -3.68 -58.30
C VAL A 727 -12.13 -2.81 -58.40
N GLY A 728 -12.99 -3.10 -59.39
CA GLY A 728 -14.04 -2.18 -59.84
C GLY A 728 -13.55 -1.27 -60.98
N PRO A 729 -14.32 -0.23 -61.36
CA PRO A 729 -15.48 0.33 -60.65
C PRO A 729 -16.80 -0.42 -60.89
N PHE A 730 -17.56 -0.66 -59.82
CA PHE A 730 -18.94 -1.17 -59.86
C PHE A 730 -19.93 0.00 -59.80
N LYS A 731 -20.86 0.07 -60.75
CA LYS A 731 -21.82 1.18 -60.84
C LYS A 731 -23.20 0.75 -60.36
N PHE A 732 -23.81 1.55 -59.50
CA PHE A 732 -25.19 1.38 -59.04
C PHE A 732 -25.99 2.66 -59.25
N SER A 733 -27.24 2.54 -59.67
CA SER A 733 -28.17 3.67 -59.61
C SER A 733 -28.61 3.94 -58.17
N PHE A 734 -29.03 5.17 -57.86
CA PHE A 734 -29.60 5.49 -56.55
C PHE A 734 -30.74 4.53 -56.17
N SER A 735 -31.64 4.25 -57.11
CA SER A 735 -32.77 3.33 -56.90
C SER A 735 -32.34 1.88 -56.64
N GLU A 736 -31.24 1.42 -57.21
CA GLU A 736 -30.71 0.07 -56.95
C GLU A 736 -30.18 -0.07 -55.53
N LEU A 737 -29.40 0.90 -55.04
CA LEU A 737 -28.89 0.87 -53.68
C LEU A 737 -30.01 0.99 -52.64
N HIS A 738 -30.99 1.85 -52.90
CA HIS A 738 -32.20 1.95 -52.08
C HIS A 738 -33.01 0.64 -52.08
N LYS A 739 -33.20 -0.01 -53.24
CA LYS A 739 -33.92 -1.29 -53.33
C LYS A 739 -33.19 -2.44 -52.64
N LYS A 740 -31.85 -2.39 -52.60
CA LYS A 740 -31.02 -3.33 -51.83
C LYS A 740 -31.02 -3.04 -50.33
N GLY A 741 -31.67 -1.98 -49.88
CA GLY A 741 -31.66 -1.56 -48.46
C GLY A 741 -30.34 -0.96 -48.00
N VAL A 742 -29.44 -0.60 -48.93
CA VAL A 742 -28.14 0.00 -48.59
C VAL A 742 -28.30 1.48 -48.26
N ILE A 743 -29.13 2.20 -49.01
CA ILE A 743 -29.53 3.57 -48.68
C ILE A 743 -30.86 3.49 -47.92
N VAL A 744 -30.85 3.95 -46.67
CA VAL A 744 -32.03 3.97 -45.79
C VAL A 744 -32.74 5.31 -45.87
N ASP A 745 -31.97 6.40 -45.84
CA ASP A 745 -32.48 7.75 -45.90
C ASP A 745 -31.59 8.66 -46.77
N SER A 746 -32.15 9.76 -47.27
CA SER A 746 -31.41 10.74 -48.06
C SER A 746 -32.12 12.09 -48.15
N GLU A 747 -31.37 13.17 -47.97
CA GLU A 747 -31.81 14.55 -48.18
C GLU A 747 -31.83 14.97 -49.66
N VAL A 748 -31.29 14.12 -50.54
CA VAL A 748 -31.21 14.42 -51.97
C VAL A 748 -32.62 14.57 -52.56
N PRO A 749 -32.93 15.66 -53.27
CA PRO A 749 -34.25 15.88 -53.87
C PRO A 749 -34.69 14.75 -54.82
N GLN A 750 -35.95 14.32 -54.77
CA GLN A 750 -36.44 13.18 -55.55
C GLN A 750 -36.19 13.30 -57.07
N ILE A 751 -36.24 14.52 -57.60
CA ILE A 751 -36.02 14.81 -59.03
C ILE A 751 -34.56 14.54 -59.43
N THR A 752 -33.60 14.81 -58.55
CA THR A 752 -32.17 14.62 -58.81
C THR A 752 -31.71 13.18 -58.57
N ARG A 753 -32.37 12.42 -57.69
CA ARG A 753 -32.04 11.00 -57.39
C ARG A 753 -31.91 10.13 -58.65
N LYS A 754 -32.79 10.31 -59.66
CA LYS A 754 -32.74 9.55 -60.92
C LYS A 754 -31.47 9.80 -61.77
N LYS A 755 -30.79 10.93 -61.55
CA LYS A 755 -29.58 11.33 -62.30
C LYS A 755 -28.29 10.92 -61.59
N ILE A 756 -28.36 10.43 -60.35
CA ILE A 756 -27.20 10.06 -59.53
C ILE A 756 -26.86 8.58 -59.71
N LYS A 757 -25.59 8.31 -59.94
CA LYS A 757 -25.01 6.95 -59.97
C LYS A 757 -23.85 6.88 -58.99
N PHE A 758 -23.82 5.84 -58.18
CA PHE A 758 -22.71 5.55 -57.27
C PHE A 758 -21.72 4.63 -57.95
N VAL A 759 -20.44 4.95 -57.82
CA VAL A 759 -19.33 4.21 -58.39
C VAL A 759 -18.46 3.74 -57.24
N ILE A 760 -18.43 2.44 -57.00
CA ILE A 760 -17.64 1.83 -55.92
C ILE A 760 -16.39 1.23 -56.54
N SER A 761 -15.22 1.68 -56.09
CA SER A 761 -13.91 1.14 -56.47
C SER A 761 -13.04 0.93 -55.25
N SER A 762 -12.06 0.06 -55.35
CA SER A 762 -11.08 -0.17 -54.27
C SER A 762 -9.68 -0.23 -54.89
N ASP A 763 -8.80 0.69 -54.50
CA ASP A 763 -7.37 0.62 -54.81
C ASP A 763 -6.59 -0.17 -53.74
N THR A 764 -7.05 -0.06 -52.51
CA THR A 764 -6.46 -0.64 -51.32
C THR A 764 -7.45 -1.62 -50.73
N VAL A 765 -7.01 -2.85 -50.55
CA VAL A 765 -7.85 -3.95 -50.09
C VAL A 765 -8.54 -3.62 -48.75
N GLY A 766 -9.86 -3.72 -48.70
CA GLY A 766 -10.68 -3.36 -47.52
C GLY A 766 -11.05 -1.88 -47.38
N VAL A 767 -10.54 -1.02 -48.28
CA VAL A 767 -10.90 0.39 -48.40
C VAL A 767 -11.67 0.58 -49.71
N PHE A 768 -12.80 1.27 -49.64
CA PHE A 768 -13.72 1.45 -50.75
C PHE A 768 -13.99 2.92 -51.00
N ASP A 769 -13.58 3.40 -52.17
CA ASP A 769 -13.96 4.71 -52.67
C ASP A 769 -15.34 4.62 -53.32
N VAL A 770 -16.31 5.32 -52.75
CA VAL A 770 -17.65 5.46 -53.29
C VAL A 770 -17.78 6.87 -53.86
N SER A 771 -17.88 7.00 -55.17
CA SER A 771 -18.07 8.28 -55.85
C SER A 771 -19.49 8.41 -56.38
N ALA A 772 -20.20 9.45 -55.94
CA ALA A 772 -21.52 9.81 -56.43
C ALA A 772 -21.35 10.71 -57.66
N LYS A 773 -21.74 10.20 -58.84
CA LYS A 773 -21.65 10.92 -60.11
C LYS A 773 -23.03 11.37 -60.59
N MET A 774 -23.16 12.64 -60.96
CA MET A 774 -24.34 13.21 -61.60
C MET A 774 -23.95 13.74 -62.98
N ALA A 775 -24.62 13.26 -64.03
CA ALA A 775 -24.30 13.60 -65.43
C ALA A 775 -22.81 13.39 -65.83
N GLY A 776 -22.09 12.48 -65.16
CA GLY A 776 -20.68 12.15 -65.42
C GLY A 776 -19.68 12.91 -64.54
N ILE A 777 -20.11 13.93 -63.83
CA ILE A 777 -19.28 14.73 -62.91
C ILE A 777 -19.34 14.07 -61.52
N ASP A 778 -18.18 13.87 -60.88
CA ASP A 778 -18.11 13.46 -59.48
C ASP A 778 -18.64 14.61 -58.62
N VAL A 779 -19.81 14.39 -58.01
CA VAL A 779 -20.44 15.35 -57.09
C VAL A 779 -19.81 15.20 -55.71
N GLN A 780 -19.56 13.96 -55.30
CA GLN A 780 -19.00 13.66 -53.99
C GLN A 780 -18.24 12.34 -54.03
N THR A 781 -17.15 12.27 -53.28
CA THR A 781 -16.41 11.03 -53.07
C THR A 781 -16.28 10.80 -51.58
N MET A 782 -16.59 9.59 -51.14
CA MET A 782 -16.46 9.15 -49.76
C MET A 782 -15.62 7.87 -49.72
N ARG A 783 -14.90 7.69 -48.62
CA ARG A 783 -14.03 6.55 -48.38
C ARG A 783 -14.61 5.74 -47.24
N LEU A 784 -14.93 4.48 -47.50
CA LEU A 784 -15.45 3.53 -46.51
C LEU A 784 -14.40 2.49 -46.21
N GLU A 785 -14.08 2.27 -44.94
CA GLU A 785 -13.18 1.19 -44.51
C GLU A 785 -14.00 0.05 -43.89
N LEU A 786 -13.69 -1.20 -44.25
CA LEU A 786 -14.44 -2.36 -43.78
C LEU A 786 -14.43 -2.48 -42.25
N ASP A 787 -13.30 -2.20 -41.62
CA ASP A 787 -13.13 -2.22 -40.17
C ASP A 787 -13.98 -1.16 -39.46
N ASP A 788 -14.14 0.04 -40.02
CA ASP A 788 -15.06 1.05 -39.47
C ASP A 788 -16.51 0.56 -39.50
N LEU A 789 -16.92 -0.09 -40.60
CA LEU A 789 -18.26 -0.68 -40.71
C LEU A 789 -18.46 -1.85 -39.73
N LEU A 790 -17.45 -2.70 -39.55
CA LEU A 790 -17.48 -3.78 -38.57
C LEU A 790 -17.53 -3.26 -37.13
N GLU A 791 -16.82 -2.17 -36.85
CA GLU A 791 -16.85 -1.48 -35.56
C GLU A 791 -18.26 -0.95 -35.26
N LEU A 792 -18.87 -0.23 -36.21
CA LEU A 792 -20.26 0.25 -36.08
C LEU A 792 -21.25 -0.89 -35.85
N ASN A 793 -21.14 -1.98 -36.61
CA ASN A 793 -21.97 -3.16 -36.42
C ASN A 793 -21.78 -3.78 -35.02
N SER A 794 -20.53 -3.84 -34.54
CA SER A 794 -20.22 -4.41 -33.20
C SER A 794 -20.78 -3.60 -32.04
N ILE A 795 -20.92 -2.27 -32.21
CA ILE A 795 -21.49 -1.36 -31.22
C ILE A 795 -23.04 -1.36 -31.30
N GLY A 796 -23.62 -2.01 -32.32
CA GLY A 796 -25.06 -2.07 -32.56
C GLY A 796 -25.60 -0.89 -33.38
N THR A 797 -24.72 -0.05 -33.92
CA THR A 797 -25.10 1.05 -34.81
C THR A 797 -25.41 0.48 -36.19
N THR A 798 -26.68 0.51 -36.59
CA THR A 798 -27.15 -0.04 -37.87
C THR A 798 -27.08 0.95 -39.02
N THR A 799 -26.90 2.24 -38.75
CA THR A 799 -26.92 3.31 -39.76
C THR A 799 -25.64 4.15 -39.72
N LEU A 800 -25.09 4.42 -40.90
CA LEU A 800 -23.96 5.32 -41.11
C LEU A 800 -24.47 6.58 -41.80
N GLU A 801 -24.47 7.69 -41.08
CA GLU A 801 -24.80 9.01 -41.64
C GLU A 801 -23.62 9.56 -42.43
N LEU A 802 -23.88 9.89 -43.68
CA LEU A 802 -22.96 10.58 -44.57
C LEU A 802 -23.65 11.84 -45.09
N ASP A 803 -22.88 12.73 -45.67
CA ASP A 803 -23.41 13.96 -46.22
C ASP A 803 -24.53 13.66 -47.25
N GLN A 804 -25.75 14.10 -46.93
CA GLN A 804 -27.00 13.91 -47.68
C GLN A 804 -27.56 12.47 -47.81
N ILE A 805 -26.89 11.44 -47.27
CA ILE A 805 -27.30 10.04 -47.41
C ILE A 805 -26.99 9.23 -46.15
N THR A 806 -27.95 8.44 -45.69
CA THR A 806 -27.77 7.50 -44.59
C THR A 806 -27.73 6.07 -45.13
N LEU A 807 -26.64 5.36 -44.84
CA LEU A 807 -26.43 3.97 -45.27
C LEU A 807 -26.77 2.98 -44.15
N ASP A 808 -27.32 1.81 -44.50
CA ASP A 808 -27.41 0.69 -43.57
C ASP A 808 -26.06 -0.03 -43.50
N VAL A 809 -25.49 -0.14 -42.30
CA VAL A 809 -24.16 -0.72 -42.06
C VAL A 809 -24.13 -2.19 -42.49
N ASN A 810 -25.13 -2.97 -42.11
CA ASN A 810 -25.17 -4.42 -42.36
C ASN A 810 -25.32 -4.74 -43.85
N MET A 811 -26.23 -4.03 -44.52
CA MET A 811 -26.44 -4.18 -45.96
C MET A 811 -25.26 -3.65 -46.76
N THR A 812 -24.58 -2.60 -46.28
CA THR A 812 -23.33 -2.10 -46.88
C THR A 812 -22.22 -3.14 -46.78
N ILE A 813 -21.98 -3.71 -45.59
CA ILE A 813 -21.02 -4.81 -45.41
C ILE A 813 -21.34 -5.99 -46.34
N HIS A 814 -22.62 -6.39 -46.41
CA HIS A 814 -23.05 -7.48 -47.28
C HIS A 814 -22.78 -7.17 -48.76
N LEU A 815 -23.10 -5.95 -49.23
CA LEU A 815 -22.86 -5.53 -50.60
C LEU A 815 -21.36 -5.54 -50.93
N LEU A 816 -20.53 -4.96 -50.06
CA LEU A 816 -19.08 -4.90 -50.25
C LEU A 816 -18.47 -6.29 -50.28
N ASN A 817 -18.84 -7.17 -49.34
CA ASN A 817 -18.42 -8.56 -49.37
C ASN A 817 -18.85 -9.23 -50.69
N LYS A 818 -20.09 -9.04 -51.16
CA LYS A 818 -20.57 -9.60 -52.42
C LYS A 818 -19.82 -9.11 -53.67
N LEU A 819 -19.29 -7.90 -53.66
CA LEU A 819 -18.61 -7.31 -54.83
C LEU A 819 -17.13 -7.63 -54.89
N PHE A 820 -16.50 -7.80 -53.74
CA PHE A 820 -15.04 -7.87 -53.63
C PHE A 820 -14.54 -9.21 -53.08
N LEU A 821 -15.34 -9.96 -52.32
CA LEU A 821 -15.01 -11.32 -51.83
C LEU A 821 -15.60 -12.46 -52.67
N TYR A 822 -16.73 -12.24 -53.36
CA TYR A 822 -17.39 -13.20 -54.26
C TYR A 822 -17.20 -12.80 -55.72
#